data_AF-A0A7Y3P1H2-F1
#
_entry.id   AF-A0A7Y3P1H2-F1
#
_cell.length_a   1.000
_cell.length_b   1.000
_cell.length_c   1.000
_cell.angle_alpha   90.00
_cell.angle_beta   90.00
_cell.angle_gamma   90.00
#
_symmetry.space_group_name_H-M   'P 1'
#
loop_
_entity.id
_entity.type
_entity.pdbx_description
1 polymer ?
#
loop_
_entity_poly.entity_id
_entity_poly.type
_entity_poly.pdbx_seq_one_letter_code
_entity_poly.pdbx_strand_id
1 'polypeptide(L)'
;QTNITEESPTFRDSVWKYGFVGHFHQYYGKAYNFQNGPQGLAYYEAALTDSLYTFNPAGSSNPVEANYTSQLYRMIGQKNITNFLPILQNGGLINGYSPQMVYSLYNNTGTPFSAYIKQNSSNFDFTANFSCDIKDHNIQLGFEYEQNSTSFYDLNAGALYSLAQQSVNNQISQLDVSNPILAGTGQYNTYNYNFAYNPAVQTQFDLSMRKALGLSANSQVYLQPNEYSPGFFNLNWFSASQLLNGGGEAQQVSYYGFDYLGNKLNSSTSLDNFFNQLDANGNHYYPIAPYSPIYIAGYVQDHFDYKSMKFDVGVRVDDFDANQPVLKDPYLLFPAKTVSEVQANPIPGSTVPAGMGSNYVVYVNNSNNPTQIVGYRNGKNWYDANGNPITDPTILAAATQTGSIQPYLENPSQTVVSSNAFTQFKPQINVMPRIAFSFPISDVAGFFAHYDILTQRPPGIGYNIFLPTQYMFMAATTGGQTILQNPNLYPQQTTEYELGFDQILNEAKNAVLKISAFYRDNRNNVDIYDYLEAFPNTYQAYDNIDFGTTKGLQFTFEMRRTNNIQMTFNYTLQYADGTGSGPTSGINLAGSGQPSLEVPQPLANDQRHTFNIDIDYHYGSGIGDNKYTGPVWTTKSGKNINVFANAGCNLSFSAGSGTPYTAQNNATPNNEIGVVEHIQLVGSINGAYLPWQYRVDMRIDKAIPVTINPSKGEDATHCQIKIYLAITNLLNTENILNVYHFTGSPTTDGWLTSAQGAQVTAQSTLPQGYSDLYNIALKQPSYFAMPRQINLGAEFDF
;
A
#
# COMPACT_ATOMS: atom_id res chain seq x y z
N GLN A 1 14.14 -2.60 -18.30
CA GLN A 1 13.77 -1.29 -17.71
C GLN A 1 12.35 -0.97 -18.13
N THR A 2 11.52 -0.55 -17.19
CA THR A 2 10.12 -0.19 -17.37
C THR A 2 9.94 1.24 -16.90
N ASN A 3 9.37 2.10 -17.74
CA ASN A 3 9.06 3.48 -17.40
C ASN A 3 7.55 3.68 -17.61
N ILE A 4 6.85 4.09 -16.56
CA ILE A 4 5.41 4.35 -16.55
C ILE A 4 5.20 5.83 -16.25
N THR A 5 4.24 6.44 -16.92
CA THR A 5 3.77 7.80 -16.63
C THR A 5 2.26 7.77 -16.60
N GLU A 6 1.67 8.18 -15.49
CA GLU A 6 0.22 8.35 -15.34
C GLU A 6 -0.06 9.84 -15.22
N GLU A 7 -0.93 10.33 -16.10
CA GLU A 7 -1.20 11.75 -16.26
C GLU A 7 -2.61 11.95 -16.80
N SER A 8 -3.14 13.17 -16.65
CA SER A 8 -4.38 13.56 -17.31
C SER A 8 -4.23 13.36 -18.83
N PRO A 9 -5.15 12.63 -19.49
CA PRO A 9 -5.09 12.41 -20.94
C PRO A 9 -5.16 13.73 -21.73
N THR A 10 -5.72 14.78 -21.11
CA THR A 10 -5.88 16.12 -21.70
C THR A 10 -4.69 17.03 -21.41
N PHE A 11 -4.17 17.02 -20.18
CA PHE A 11 -3.19 18.02 -19.72
C PHE A 11 -1.75 17.53 -19.72
N ARG A 12 -1.52 16.22 -19.57
CA ARG A 12 -0.20 15.60 -19.57
C ARG A 12 0.77 16.28 -18.59
N ASP A 13 1.92 16.74 -19.07
CA ASP A 13 2.95 17.47 -18.32
C ASP A 13 2.63 18.95 -18.05
N SER A 14 1.51 19.48 -18.56
CA SER A 14 1.06 20.84 -18.27
C SER A 14 0.41 20.94 -16.89
N VAL A 15 1.19 20.73 -15.83
CA VAL A 15 0.71 20.54 -14.44
C VAL A 15 -0.18 21.67 -13.93
N TRP A 16 0.06 22.93 -14.31
CA TRP A 16 -0.79 24.05 -13.90
C TRP A 16 -2.19 24.04 -14.51
N LYS A 17 -2.44 23.29 -15.58
CA LYS A 17 -3.80 23.18 -16.17
C LYS A 17 -4.75 22.34 -15.33
N TYR A 18 -4.23 21.46 -14.46
CA TYR A 18 -5.02 20.48 -13.73
C TYR A 18 -6.05 21.13 -12.79
N GLY A 19 -5.67 22.24 -12.13
CA GLY A 19 -6.53 22.97 -11.20
C GLY A 19 -7.08 24.30 -11.73
N PHE A 20 -7.03 24.58 -13.04
CA PHE A 20 -7.40 25.89 -13.58
C PHE A 20 -8.84 25.95 -14.09
N VAL A 21 -9.72 26.57 -13.30
CA VAL A 21 -11.14 26.74 -13.61
C VAL A 21 -11.46 28.11 -14.22
N GLY A 22 -10.58 29.10 -14.08
CA GLY A 22 -10.70 30.40 -14.76
C GLY A 22 -9.95 31.53 -14.04
N HIS A 23 -10.20 32.76 -14.47
CA HIS A 23 -9.56 33.95 -13.91
C HIS A 23 -10.40 34.53 -12.78
N PHE A 24 -9.76 34.80 -11.65
CA PHE A 24 -10.37 35.53 -10.54
C PHE A 24 -9.59 36.79 -10.23
N HIS A 25 -10.30 37.85 -9.82
CA HIS A 25 -9.68 39.10 -9.38
C HIS A 25 -10.39 39.65 -8.14
N GLN A 26 -9.61 39.88 -7.09
CA GLN A 26 -10.02 40.46 -5.81
C GLN A 26 -9.74 41.96 -5.81
N TYR A 27 -10.81 42.72 -5.66
CA TYR A 27 -10.75 44.15 -5.38
C TYR A 27 -10.73 44.36 -3.86
N TYR A 28 -9.89 45.29 -3.42
CA TYR A 28 -9.76 45.69 -2.03
C TYR A 28 -10.21 47.14 -1.84
N GLY A 29 -11.00 47.37 -0.80
CA GLY A 29 -11.22 48.68 -0.19
C GLY A 29 -10.32 48.88 1.02
N LYS A 30 -10.39 50.07 1.63
CA LYS A 30 -9.68 50.42 2.85
C LYS A 30 -10.67 50.69 3.97
N ALA A 31 -10.47 50.04 5.12
CA ALA A 31 -11.16 50.39 6.36
C ALA A 31 -10.34 51.37 7.17
N TYR A 32 -11.02 52.30 7.86
CA TYR A 32 -10.38 53.31 8.69
C TYR A 32 -10.93 53.28 10.10
N ASN A 33 -10.05 53.41 11.09
CA ASN A 33 -10.41 53.63 12.48
C ASN A 33 -10.18 55.10 12.85
N PHE A 34 -11.14 55.70 13.54
CA PHE A 34 -10.96 57.01 14.14
C PHE A 34 -10.23 56.88 15.47
N GLN A 35 -9.01 57.37 15.55
CA GLN A 35 -8.15 57.17 16.72
C GLN A 35 -7.06 58.24 16.82
N ASN A 36 -6.40 58.31 17.98
CA ASN A 36 -5.21 59.13 18.15
C ASN A 36 -3.99 58.33 17.67
N GLY A 37 -3.40 58.72 16.54
CA GLY A 37 -2.27 58.03 15.91
C GLY A 37 -1.03 58.91 15.77
N PRO A 38 -0.04 58.52 14.92
CA PRO A 38 1.25 59.21 14.81
C PRO A 38 1.17 60.68 14.40
N GLN A 39 0.09 61.10 13.74
CA GLN A 39 -0.18 62.48 13.30
C GLN A 39 -1.35 63.13 14.07
N GLY A 40 -1.64 62.63 15.29
CA GLY A 40 -2.74 63.10 16.14
C GLY A 40 -4.08 62.41 15.84
N LEU A 41 -5.17 63.04 16.28
CA LEU A 41 -6.54 62.51 16.13
C LEU A 41 -7.01 62.58 14.67
N ALA A 42 -7.15 61.43 14.03
CA ALA A 42 -7.45 61.30 12.60
C ALA A 42 -8.07 59.93 12.26
N TYR A 43 -8.53 59.76 11.02
CA TYR A 43 -8.88 58.45 10.49
C TYR A 43 -7.61 57.77 9.96
N TYR A 44 -7.26 56.62 10.50
CA TYR A 44 -6.10 55.83 10.07
C TYR A 44 -6.57 54.52 9.45
N GLU A 45 -5.97 54.15 8.32
CA GLU A 45 -6.20 52.85 7.69
C GLU A 45 -5.90 51.74 8.71
N ALA A 46 -6.89 50.87 8.93
CA ALA A 46 -6.82 49.79 9.88
C ALA A 46 -6.56 48.45 9.20
N ALA A 47 -7.16 48.25 8.03
CA ALA A 47 -7.03 47.03 7.23
C ALA A 47 -7.50 47.27 5.79
N LEU A 48 -7.08 46.38 4.89
CA LEU A 48 -7.80 46.18 3.64
C LEU A 48 -9.10 45.43 3.91
N THR A 49 -10.14 45.78 3.17
CA THR A 49 -11.44 45.12 3.22
C THR A 49 -11.77 44.56 1.85
N ASP A 50 -12.17 43.30 1.78
CA ASP A 50 -12.64 42.69 0.54
C ASP A 50 -13.88 43.43 0.01
N SER A 51 -13.81 43.95 -1.22
CA SER A 51 -14.88 44.78 -1.79
C SER A 51 -15.64 44.10 -2.93
N LEU A 52 -14.94 43.33 -3.78
CA LEU A 52 -15.54 42.60 -4.88
C LEU A 52 -14.60 41.48 -5.32
N TYR A 53 -15.14 40.29 -5.57
CA TYR A 53 -14.39 39.18 -6.16
C TYR A 53 -15.05 38.76 -7.46
N THR A 54 -14.30 38.87 -8.56
CA THR A 54 -14.83 38.67 -9.91
C THR A 54 -14.33 37.38 -10.51
N PHE A 55 -15.13 36.76 -11.37
CA PHE A 55 -14.81 35.51 -12.04
C PHE A 55 -15.04 35.63 -13.54
N ASN A 56 -14.05 35.20 -14.33
CA ASN A 56 -14.13 35.06 -15.78
C ASN A 56 -13.70 33.63 -16.19
N PRO A 57 -14.62 32.78 -16.68
CA PRO A 57 -14.31 31.41 -17.07
C PRO A 57 -13.55 31.32 -18.41
N ALA A 58 -13.30 32.43 -19.10
CA ALA A 58 -12.61 32.42 -20.39
C ALA A 58 -11.21 31.78 -20.27
N GLY A 59 -10.88 30.88 -21.20
CA GLY A 59 -9.59 30.18 -21.22
C GLY A 59 -9.43 29.07 -20.18
N SER A 60 -10.50 28.73 -19.43
CA SER A 60 -10.49 27.62 -18.47
C SER A 60 -10.02 26.31 -19.11
N SER A 61 -9.14 25.58 -18.39
CA SER A 61 -8.71 24.24 -18.78
C SER A 61 -9.75 23.19 -18.36
N ASN A 62 -10.57 23.50 -17.35
CA ASN A 62 -11.65 22.67 -16.82
C ASN A 62 -13.03 23.35 -17.02
N PRO A 63 -13.59 23.37 -18.25
CA PRO A 63 -14.82 24.10 -18.54
C PRO A 63 -16.07 23.54 -17.84
N VAL A 64 -16.08 22.25 -17.48
CA VAL A 64 -17.17 21.65 -16.70
C VAL A 64 -17.15 22.15 -15.27
N GLU A 65 -15.98 22.18 -14.62
CA GLU A 65 -15.80 22.74 -13.27
C GLU A 65 -16.10 24.24 -13.23
N ALA A 66 -15.67 24.98 -14.26
CA ALA A 66 -15.95 26.42 -14.38
C ALA A 66 -17.46 26.75 -14.37
N ASN A 67 -18.33 25.79 -14.74
CA ASN A 67 -19.77 25.98 -14.71
C ASN A 67 -20.33 26.09 -13.30
N TYR A 68 -19.74 25.44 -12.29
CA TYR A 68 -20.18 25.54 -10.89
C TYR A 68 -20.14 27.00 -10.44
N THR A 69 -18.98 27.63 -10.61
CA THR A 69 -18.77 29.05 -10.26
C THR A 69 -19.57 29.97 -11.18
N SER A 70 -19.62 29.70 -12.49
CA SER A 70 -20.41 30.51 -13.42
C SER A 70 -21.90 30.55 -13.06
N GLN A 71 -22.47 29.41 -12.65
CA GLN A 71 -23.86 29.33 -12.22
C GLN A 71 -24.09 30.09 -10.92
N LEU A 72 -23.18 29.96 -9.95
CA LEU A 72 -23.26 30.69 -8.69
C LEU A 72 -23.29 32.22 -8.92
N TYR A 73 -22.38 32.74 -9.75
CA TYR A 73 -22.35 34.17 -10.09
C TYR A 73 -23.62 34.64 -10.81
N ARG A 74 -24.27 33.77 -11.60
CA ARG A 74 -25.58 34.08 -12.23
C ARG A 74 -26.72 34.11 -11.22
N MET A 75 -26.69 33.24 -10.21
CA MET A 75 -27.74 33.15 -9.19
C MET A 75 -27.65 34.26 -8.14
N ILE A 76 -26.47 34.50 -7.60
CA ILE A 76 -26.24 35.43 -6.49
C ILE A 76 -25.96 36.85 -6.99
N GLY A 77 -25.43 36.99 -8.21
CA GLY A 77 -24.99 38.25 -8.79
C GLY A 77 -23.60 38.65 -8.29
N GLN A 78 -22.71 38.98 -9.23
CA GLN A 78 -21.30 39.30 -8.98
C GLN A 78 -21.07 40.36 -7.88
N LYS A 79 -21.96 41.36 -7.75
CA LYS A 79 -21.82 42.44 -6.76
C LYS A 79 -21.96 41.98 -5.30
N ASN A 80 -22.52 40.79 -5.07
CA ASN A 80 -22.76 40.24 -3.74
C ASN A 80 -21.65 39.25 -3.30
N ILE A 81 -20.62 39.06 -4.14
CA ILE A 81 -19.48 38.21 -3.83
C ILE A 81 -18.29 39.12 -3.57
N THR A 82 -17.93 39.30 -2.30
CA THR A 82 -16.84 40.19 -1.89
C THR A 82 -15.49 39.49 -1.83
N ASN A 83 -15.46 38.18 -1.55
CA ASN A 83 -14.26 37.33 -1.55
C ASN A 83 -14.58 35.88 -1.99
N PHE A 84 -13.59 34.98 -1.87
CA PHE A 84 -13.74 33.60 -2.31
C PHE A 84 -14.58 32.71 -1.38
N LEU A 85 -14.78 33.07 -0.11
CA LEU A 85 -15.47 32.20 0.87
C LEU A 85 -16.93 31.89 0.48
N PRO A 86 -17.76 32.88 0.07
CA PRO A 86 -19.11 32.61 -0.44
C PRO A 86 -19.12 31.68 -1.65
N ILE A 87 -18.07 31.66 -2.47
CA ILE A 87 -17.97 30.75 -3.61
C ILE A 87 -17.92 29.31 -3.11
N LEU A 88 -16.95 29.02 -2.23
CA LEU A 88 -16.75 27.67 -1.69
C LEU A 88 -17.95 27.20 -0.87
N GLN A 89 -18.51 28.07 -0.01
CA GLN A 89 -19.67 27.74 0.83
C GLN A 89 -20.94 27.41 0.05
N ASN A 90 -21.06 27.90 -1.19
CA ASN A 90 -22.22 27.65 -2.06
C ASN A 90 -21.87 26.69 -3.21
N GLY A 91 -20.82 25.88 -3.07
CA GLY A 91 -20.48 24.81 -4.02
C GLY A 91 -19.83 25.28 -5.32
N GLY A 92 -19.42 26.55 -5.42
CA GLY A 92 -18.54 27.02 -6.48
C GLY A 92 -17.09 26.62 -6.24
N LEU A 93 -16.26 26.75 -7.28
CA LEU A 93 -14.85 26.37 -7.27
C LEU A 93 -13.96 27.58 -7.56
N ILE A 94 -12.78 27.62 -6.93
CA ILE A 94 -11.67 28.48 -7.33
C ILE A 94 -10.52 27.61 -7.84
N ASN A 95 -9.51 28.21 -8.46
CA ASN A 95 -8.39 27.44 -8.98
C ASN A 95 -7.72 26.65 -7.84
N GLY A 96 -7.47 25.37 -8.08
CA GLY A 96 -6.89 24.46 -7.10
C GLY A 96 -7.89 23.66 -6.26
N TYR A 97 -9.20 23.78 -6.53
CA TYR A 97 -10.27 23.08 -5.82
C TYR A 97 -11.05 22.16 -6.76
N SER A 98 -11.57 21.07 -6.20
CA SER A 98 -12.40 20.09 -6.91
C SER A 98 -13.84 20.06 -6.38
N PRO A 99 -14.81 19.63 -7.21
CA PRO A 99 -16.19 19.43 -6.78
C PRO A 99 -16.31 18.55 -5.52
N GLN A 100 -17.25 18.91 -4.63
CA GLN A 100 -17.59 18.06 -3.48
C GLN A 100 -18.28 16.77 -3.94
N MET A 101 -17.93 15.63 -3.32
CA MET A 101 -18.54 14.34 -3.62
C MET A 101 -20.05 14.34 -3.35
N VAL A 102 -20.79 13.55 -4.13
CA VAL A 102 -22.24 13.39 -3.96
C VAL A 102 -22.51 12.41 -2.82
N TYR A 103 -22.95 12.93 -1.68
CA TYR A 103 -23.20 12.18 -0.43
C TYR A 103 -22.03 11.31 0.03
N SER A 104 -20.79 11.71 -0.28
CA SER A 104 -19.59 10.91 -0.07
C SER A 104 -19.59 9.56 -0.81
N LEU A 105 -20.52 9.29 -1.73
CA LEU A 105 -20.59 8.01 -2.45
C LEU A 105 -19.89 8.05 -3.81
N TYR A 106 -19.95 9.20 -4.50
CA TYR A 106 -19.43 9.34 -5.86
C TYR A 106 -18.72 10.67 -6.06
N ASN A 107 -17.64 10.64 -6.84
CA ASN A 107 -17.05 11.86 -7.39
C ASN A 107 -18.09 12.62 -8.22
N ASN A 108 -18.08 13.94 -8.10
CA ASN A 108 -19.06 14.77 -8.80
C ASN A 108 -18.68 14.97 -10.27
N THR A 109 -19.63 15.53 -11.02
CA THR A 109 -19.46 15.79 -12.46
C THR A 109 -18.28 16.72 -12.71
N GLY A 110 -17.39 16.31 -13.61
CA GLY A 110 -16.23 17.11 -14.01
C GLY A 110 -15.01 17.01 -13.11
N THR A 111 -15.03 16.19 -12.05
CA THR A 111 -13.87 15.93 -11.18
C THR A 111 -12.68 15.39 -12.02
N PRO A 112 -11.56 16.12 -12.12
CA PRO A 112 -10.43 15.74 -12.97
C PRO A 112 -9.51 14.74 -12.26
N PHE A 113 -8.73 14.00 -13.05
CA PHE A 113 -7.55 13.33 -12.53
C PHE A 113 -6.51 14.39 -12.17
N SER A 114 -6.18 14.52 -10.89
CA SER A 114 -5.38 15.63 -10.33
C SER A 114 -3.88 15.34 -10.21
N ALA A 115 -3.46 14.08 -10.39
CA ALA A 115 -2.08 13.63 -10.18
C ALA A 115 -1.25 13.60 -11.47
N TYR A 116 0.07 13.79 -11.33
CA TYR A 116 1.06 13.56 -12.37
C TYR A 116 2.17 12.66 -11.83
N ILE A 117 2.17 11.39 -12.27
CA ILE A 117 2.95 10.32 -11.67
C ILE A 117 3.97 9.77 -12.67
N LYS A 118 5.20 9.55 -12.22
CA LYS A 118 6.26 8.84 -12.95
C LYS A 118 6.77 7.69 -12.11
N GLN A 119 6.88 6.51 -12.70
CA GLN A 119 7.56 5.36 -12.11
C GLN A 119 8.62 4.84 -13.06
N ASN A 120 9.82 4.57 -12.56
CA ASN A 120 10.92 3.99 -13.31
C ASN A 120 11.45 2.78 -12.55
N SER A 121 11.48 1.62 -13.19
CA SER A 121 12.03 0.40 -12.61
C SER A 121 13.05 -0.23 -13.56
N SER A 122 14.17 -0.67 -13.02
CA SER A 122 15.19 -1.44 -13.73
C SER A 122 15.58 -2.63 -12.89
N ASN A 123 15.66 -3.80 -13.51
CA ASN A 123 16.18 -5.01 -12.87
C ASN A 123 17.46 -5.45 -13.58
N PHE A 124 18.41 -5.94 -12.80
CA PHE A 124 19.58 -6.64 -13.29
C PHE A 124 19.66 -7.98 -12.56
N ASP A 125 19.56 -9.06 -13.32
CA ASP A 125 19.63 -10.43 -12.80
C ASP A 125 20.77 -11.19 -13.47
N PHE A 126 21.48 -11.96 -12.67
CA PHE A 126 22.43 -12.96 -13.15
C PHE A 126 22.20 -14.26 -12.39
N THR A 127 21.97 -15.34 -13.14
CA THR A 127 21.81 -16.69 -12.57
C THR A 127 22.73 -17.65 -13.29
N ALA A 128 23.44 -18.48 -12.52
CA ALA A 128 24.24 -19.58 -13.03
C ALA A 128 23.85 -20.86 -12.32
N ASN A 129 23.64 -21.94 -13.08
CA ASN A 129 23.31 -23.26 -12.57
C ASN A 129 24.25 -24.29 -13.18
N PHE A 130 24.75 -25.21 -12.36
CA PHE A 130 25.62 -26.32 -12.74
C PHE A 130 25.00 -27.61 -12.22
N SER A 131 25.03 -28.66 -13.02
CA SER A 131 24.65 -30.01 -12.60
C SER A 131 25.67 -31.00 -13.13
N CYS A 132 26.03 -31.99 -12.31
CA CYS A 132 26.89 -33.09 -12.71
C CYS A 132 26.48 -34.40 -12.03
N ASP A 133 26.63 -35.49 -12.77
CA ASP A 133 26.44 -36.84 -12.26
C ASP A 133 27.79 -37.46 -11.89
N ILE A 134 27.93 -37.90 -10.63
CA ILE A 134 29.11 -38.59 -10.10
C ILE A 134 28.65 -39.88 -9.42
N LYS A 135 28.76 -41.00 -10.15
CA LYS A 135 28.22 -42.31 -9.71
C LYS A 135 26.72 -42.22 -9.41
N ASP A 136 26.32 -42.50 -8.18
CA ASP A 136 24.92 -42.49 -7.72
C ASP A 136 24.49 -41.12 -7.18
N HIS A 137 25.30 -40.07 -7.37
CA HIS A 137 25.05 -38.70 -6.93
C HIS A 137 24.82 -37.77 -8.13
N ASN A 138 23.76 -36.97 -8.09
CA ASN A 138 23.53 -35.84 -8.98
C ASN A 138 23.70 -34.56 -8.17
N ILE A 139 24.84 -33.89 -8.33
CA ILE A 139 25.18 -32.67 -7.61
C ILE A 139 24.73 -31.47 -8.45
N GLN A 140 23.99 -30.56 -7.81
CA GLN A 140 23.51 -29.32 -8.37
C GLN A 140 24.08 -28.15 -7.57
N LEU A 141 24.58 -27.15 -8.27
CA LEU A 141 25.10 -25.92 -7.70
C LEU A 141 24.43 -24.76 -8.42
N GLY A 142 24.05 -23.72 -7.70
CA GLY A 142 23.60 -22.49 -8.34
C GLY A 142 24.00 -21.24 -7.60
N PHE A 143 23.99 -20.14 -8.34
CA PHE A 143 24.29 -18.80 -7.88
C PHE A 143 23.33 -17.81 -8.52
N GLU A 144 22.83 -16.87 -7.75
CA GLU A 144 21.92 -15.81 -8.17
C GLU A 144 22.42 -14.47 -7.63
N TYR A 145 22.39 -13.44 -8.47
CA TYR A 145 22.54 -12.03 -8.11
C TYR A 145 21.39 -11.27 -8.74
N GLU A 146 20.69 -10.47 -7.95
CA GLU A 146 19.60 -9.62 -8.40
C GLU A 146 19.73 -8.24 -7.77
N GLN A 147 19.55 -7.20 -8.59
CA GLN A 147 19.42 -5.82 -8.15
C GLN A 147 18.27 -5.13 -8.88
N ASN A 148 17.20 -4.85 -8.12
CA ASN A 148 16.09 -4.03 -8.58
C ASN A 148 16.32 -2.59 -8.16
N SER A 149 16.19 -1.63 -9.06
CA SER A 149 16.18 -0.19 -8.75
C SER A 149 14.86 0.42 -9.18
N THR A 150 14.13 1.01 -8.24
CA THR A 150 12.86 1.71 -8.48
C THR A 150 12.94 3.18 -8.08
N SER A 151 12.34 4.04 -8.89
CA SER A 151 12.17 5.47 -8.66
C SER A 151 10.70 5.84 -8.86
N PHE A 152 10.22 6.80 -8.08
CA PHE A 152 8.83 7.26 -8.10
C PHE A 152 8.77 8.77 -7.91
N TYR A 153 7.82 9.40 -8.59
CA TYR A 153 7.48 10.79 -8.44
C TYR A 153 5.97 10.93 -8.61
N ASP A 154 5.31 11.59 -7.67
CA ASP A 154 3.89 11.90 -7.71
C ASP A 154 3.70 13.36 -7.31
N LEU A 155 3.06 14.14 -8.18
CA LEU A 155 2.72 15.53 -7.96
C LEU A 155 1.20 15.69 -7.98
N ASN A 156 0.64 16.25 -6.91
CA ASN A 156 -0.72 16.77 -6.88
C ASN A 156 -0.81 18.07 -7.69
N ALA A 157 -0.81 17.93 -9.01
CA ALA A 157 -0.87 19.03 -9.96
C ALA A 157 -2.16 19.86 -9.81
N GLY A 158 -3.26 19.21 -9.37
CA GLY A 158 -4.54 19.84 -9.11
C GLY A 158 -4.47 20.96 -8.08
N ALA A 159 -3.63 20.86 -7.04
CA ALA A 159 -3.60 21.81 -5.91
C ALA A 159 -2.51 22.90 -6.02
N LEU A 160 -1.76 22.96 -7.12
CA LEU A 160 -0.67 23.95 -7.31
C LEU A 160 -1.13 25.42 -7.21
N TYR A 161 -2.33 25.75 -7.70
CA TYR A 161 -2.90 27.09 -7.57
C TYR A 161 -3.21 27.45 -6.10
N SER A 162 -3.67 26.49 -5.30
CA SER A 162 -3.92 26.68 -3.88
C SER A 162 -2.61 26.92 -3.13
N LEU A 163 -1.56 26.16 -3.45
CA LEU A 163 -0.23 26.36 -2.87
C LEU A 163 0.38 27.71 -3.29
N ALA A 164 0.20 28.11 -4.56
CA ALA A 164 0.67 29.40 -5.07
C ALA A 164 0.06 30.58 -4.28
N GLN A 165 -1.25 30.53 -4.00
CA GLN A 165 -1.95 31.54 -3.21
C GLN A 165 -1.39 31.64 -1.78
N GLN A 166 -1.12 30.49 -1.15
CA GLN A 166 -0.53 30.44 0.21
C GLN A 166 0.94 30.88 0.23
N SER A 167 1.61 30.87 -0.92
CA SER A 167 3.03 31.18 -1.03
C SER A 167 3.33 32.66 -1.30
N VAL A 168 2.35 33.49 -1.65
CA VAL A 168 2.58 34.90 -1.97
C VAL A 168 2.13 35.84 -0.85
N ASN A 169 2.73 37.03 -0.81
CA ASN A 169 2.37 38.15 0.07
C ASN A 169 2.61 37.96 1.58
N ASN A 170 3.16 36.84 2.04
CA ASN A 170 3.46 36.61 3.47
C ASN A 170 4.33 37.73 4.09
N GLN A 171 5.27 38.24 3.30
CA GLN A 171 6.18 39.34 3.64
C GLN A 171 5.52 40.72 3.71
N ILE A 172 4.27 40.87 3.26
CA ILE A 172 3.51 42.13 3.28
C ILE A 172 2.15 41.95 3.96
N SER A 173 2.10 41.12 5.00
CA SER A 173 0.86 40.79 5.73
C SER A 173 0.39 41.88 6.71
N GLN A 174 1.22 42.87 7.02
CA GLN A 174 0.91 43.95 7.97
C GLN A 174 1.06 45.32 7.31
N LEU A 175 0.42 46.35 7.91
CA LEU A 175 0.57 47.74 7.51
C LEU A 175 1.77 48.39 8.20
N ASP A 176 2.49 49.27 7.51
CA ASP A 176 3.54 50.10 8.09
C ASP A 176 2.92 51.29 8.84
N VAL A 177 2.37 51.00 10.02
CA VAL A 177 1.65 51.96 10.86
C VAL A 177 2.53 53.11 11.36
N SER A 178 3.86 53.02 11.19
CA SER A 178 4.80 54.06 11.60
C SER A 178 4.89 55.21 10.59
N ASN A 179 4.53 54.96 9.32
CA ASN A 179 4.69 55.92 8.22
C ASN A 179 3.34 56.22 7.53
N PRO A 180 2.45 57.01 8.17
CA PRO A 180 1.16 57.37 7.59
C PRO A 180 1.32 58.30 6.38
N ILE A 181 0.56 58.02 5.32
CA ILE A 181 0.51 58.79 4.08
C ILE A 181 -0.82 59.55 4.04
N LEU A 182 -0.77 60.89 3.95
CA LEU A 182 -1.99 61.70 3.87
C LEU A 182 -2.80 61.35 2.62
N ALA A 183 -4.01 60.84 2.82
CA ALA A 183 -4.91 60.38 1.77
C ALA A 183 -6.09 61.35 1.53
N GLY A 184 -6.46 62.13 2.55
CA GLY A 184 -7.53 63.12 2.43
C GLY A 184 -7.51 64.14 3.57
N THR A 185 -7.97 65.35 3.27
CA THR A 185 -8.06 66.47 4.22
C THR A 185 -9.52 66.79 4.52
N GLY A 186 -9.87 66.98 5.79
CA GLY A 186 -11.23 67.27 6.24
C GLY A 186 -11.25 67.84 7.67
N GLN A 187 -12.39 67.73 8.37
CA GLN A 187 -12.47 68.06 9.80
C GLN A 187 -11.47 67.23 10.64
N TYR A 188 -11.27 65.99 10.25
CA TYR A 188 -10.16 65.13 10.65
C TYR A 188 -9.50 64.59 9.38
N ASN A 189 -8.17 64.57 9.33
CA ASN A 189 -7.44 64.02 8.18
C ASN A 189 -7.62 62.50 8.08
N THR A 190 -7.43 61.96 6.88
CA THR A 190 -7.40 60.52 6.62
C THR A 190 -6.01 60.11 6.18
N TYR A 191 -5.45 59.07 6.81
CA TYR A 191 -4.13 58.54 6.51
C TYR A 191 -4.19 57.09 6.06
N ASN A 192 -3.47 56.79 4.99
CA ASN A 192 -3.22 55.45 4.46
C ASN A 192 -1.88 54.92 4.95
N TYR A 193 -1.68 53.61 4.83
CA TYR A 193 -0.39 52.96 5.04
C TYR A 193 0.04 52.15 3.81
N ASN A 194 1.36 52.05 3.62
CA ASN A 194 1.93 50.99 2.79
C ASN A 194 1.99 49.69 3.59
N PHE A 195 2.23 48.56 2.95
CA PHE A 195 2.49 47.31 3.67
C PHE A 195 3.89 47.28 4.29
N ALA A 196 4.02 46.82 5.53
CA ALA A 196 5.30 46.55 6.15
C ALA A 196 5.97 45.34 5.47
N TYR A 197 7.21 45.51 5.00
CA TYR A 197 7.99 44.45 4.36
C TYR A 197 8.79 43.64 5.40
N ASN A 198 8.54 42.34 5.48
CA ASN A 198 9.30 41.39 6.30
C ASN A 198 9.97 40.33 5.43
N PRO A 199 11.26 40.48 5.07
CA PRO A 199 11.96 39.53 4.20
C PRO A 199 12.07 38.11 4.80
N ALA A 200 11.99 37.95 6.13
CA ALA A 200 12.20 36.67 6.80
C ALA A 200 11.12 35.62 6.51
N VAL A 201 9.95 36.05 6.02
CA VAL A 201 8.81 35.17 5.70
C VAL A 201 8.48 35.16 4.19
N GLN A 202 9.32 35.79 3.37
CA GLN A 202 9.12 35.83 1.92
C GLN A 202 9.50 34.48 1.31
N THR A 203 8.58 33.87 0.56
CA THR A 203 8.83 32.55 -0.04
C THR A 203 9.58 32.65 -1.37
N GLN A 204 10.21 31.55 -1.79
CA GLN A 204 10.86 31.44 -3.10
C GLN A 204 9.87 31.65 -4.27
N PHE A 205 8.62 31.18 -4.13
CA PHE A 205 7.59 31.36 -5.14
C PHE A 205 7.19 32.83 -5.28
N ASP A 206 7.03 33.57 -4.18
CA ASP A 206 6.76 35.01 -4.21
C ASP A 206 7.88 35.78 -4.91
N LEU A 207 9.14 35.50 -4.56
CA LEU A 207 10.32 36.10 -5.20
C LEU A 207 10.34 35.84 -6.71
N SER A 208 10.08 34.58 -7.10
CA SER A 208 10.06 34.15 -8.50
C SER A 208 8.94 34.85 -9.28
N MET A 209 7.74 34.93 -8.71
CA MET A 209 6.60 35.60 -9.32
C MET A 209 6.82 37.12 -9.45
N ARG A 210 7.35 37.80 -8.42
CA ARG A 210 7.71 39.23 -8.50
C ARG A 210 8.70 39.49 -9.61
N LYS A 211 9.74 38.66 -9.72
CA LYS A 211 10.75 38.75 -10.78
C LYS A 211 10.13 38.56 -12.16
N ALA A 212 9.23 37.60 -12.34
CA ALA A 212 8.51 37.36 -13.59
C ALA A 212 7.62 38.56 -14.00
N LEU A 213 7.10 39.31 -13.02
CA LEU A 213 6.31 40.53 -13.23
C LEU A 213 7.17 41.81 -13.36
N GLY A 214 8.50 41.72 -13.30
CA GLY A 214 9.40 42.88 -13.35
C GLY A 214 9.38 43.73 -12.06
N LEU A 215 8.89 43.18 -10.95
CA LEU A 215 8.86 43.82 -9.64
C LEU A 215 10.15 43.56 -8.86
N SER A 216 10.53 44.48 -7.98
CA SER A 216 11.61 44.25 -7.01
C SER A 216 11.18 43.24 -5.94
N ALA A 217 12.15 42.56 -5.31
CA ALA A 217 11.90 41.60 -4.24
C ALA A 217 11.14 42.22 -3.04
N ASN A 218 11.42 43.49 -2.73
CA ASN A 218 10.77 44.24 -1.65
C ASN A 218 9.51 45.00 -2.08
N SER A 219 8.99 44.76 -3.29
CA SER A 219 7.78 45.42 -3.78
C SER A 219 6.60 45.13 -2.85
N GLN A 220 5.84 46.17 -2.52
CA GLN A 220 4.63 46.09 -1.69
C GLN A 220 3.36 45.83 -2.53
N VAL A 221 3.51 45.51 -3.83
CA VAL A 221 2.38 45.12 -4.68
C VAL A 221 1.82 43.79 -4.20
N TYR A 222 0.51 43.75 -3.95
CA TYR A 222 -0.21 42.55 -3.56
C TYR A 222 -0.44 41.65 -4.79
N LEU A 223 0.05 40.42 -4.74
CA LEU A 223 -0.03 39.46 -5.85
C LEU A 223 -1.29 38.59 -5.75
N GLN A 224 -1.89 38.27 -6.89
CA GLN A 224 -3.08 37.41 -6.96
C GLN A 224 -2.87 36.30 -8.00
N PRO A 225 -2.39 35.11 -7.60
CA PRO A 225 -2.09 34.02 -8.54
C PRO A 225 -3.28 33.60 -9.41
N ASN A 226 -4.51 33.68 -8.87
CA ASN A 226 -5.73 33.31 -9.61
C ASN A 226 -6.08 34.23 -10.79
N GLU A 227 -5.39 35.36 -10.94
CA GLU A 227 -5.54 36.23 -12.11
C GLU A 227 -4.84 35.70 -13.36
N TYR A 228 -3.87 34.79 -13.20
CA TYR A 228 -2.95 34.41 -14.27
C TYR A 228 -3.30 33.03 -14.85
N SER A 229 -3.16 32.90 -16.17
CA SER A 229 -3.34 31.63 -16.88
C SER A 229 -2.22 30.64 -16.57
N PRO A 230 -2.44 29.32 -16.75
CA PRO A 230 -1.46 28.28 -16.44
C PRO A 230 -0.07 28.47 -17.08
N GLY A 231 -0.02 29.02 -18.30
CA GLY A 231 1.24 29.25 -19.02
C GLY A 231 2.16 30.32 -18.44
N PHE A 232 1.69 31.10 -17.46
CA PHE A 232 2.51 32.08 -16.74
C PHE A 232 3.44 31.42 -15.72
N PHE A 233 3.01 30.31 -15.13
CA PHE A 233 3.69 29.71 -13.99
C PHE A 233 4.73 28.66 -14.39
N ASN A 234 5.76 28.50 -13.56
CA ASN A 234 6.71 27.40 -13.65
C ASN A 234 6.75 26.65 -12.31
N LEU A 235 6.79 25.31 -12.36
CA LEU A 235 6.89 24.47 -11.17
C LEU A 235 8.17 24.76 -10.37
N ASN A 236 9.28 25.09 -11.04
CA ASN A 236 10.56 25.40 -10.40
C ASN A 236 10.60 26.73 -9.63
N TRP A 237 9.50 27.48 -9.61
CA TRP A 237 9.35 28.65 -8.76
C TRP A 237 9.13 28.25 -7.29
N PHE A 238 8.67 27.04 -7.03
CA PHE A 238 8.61 26.51 -5.68
C PHE A 238 9.99 25.97 -5.25
N SER A 239 10.30 26.18 -3.97
CA SER A 239 11.33 25.39 -3.29
C SER A 239 10.80 23.97 -2.97
N ALA A 240 11.69 23.02 -2.72
CA ALA A 240 11.30 21.67 -2.30
C ALA A 240 10.45 21.70 -1.01
N SER A 241 10.81 22.53 -0.03
CA SER A 241 10.05 22.70 1.21
C SER A 241 8.60 23.13 0.97
N GLN A 242 8.35 23.99 -0.02
CA GLN A 242 6.99 24.45 -0.34
C GLN A 242 6.15 23.35 -0.97
N LEU A 243 6.73 22.50 -1.83
CA LEU A 243 6.00 21.38 -2.43
C LEU A 243 5.82 20.21 -1.46
N LEU A 244 6.78 19.99 -0.56
CA LEU A 244 6.63 19.03 0.54
C LEU A 244 5.60 19.49 1.58
N ASN A 245 5.45 20.81 1.76
CA ASN A 245 4.40 21.48 2.54
C ASN A 245 4.15 20.89 3.95
N GLY A 246 5.21 20.53 4.67
CA GLY A 246 5.11 19.97 6.02
C GLY A 246 4.76 18.48 6.10
N GLY A 247 4.65 17.79 4.96
CA GLY A 247 4.30 16.36 4.88
C GLY A 247 2.81 16.07 5.06
N GLY A 248 2.46 14.78 5.12
CA GLY A 248 1.08 14.31 5.36
C GLY A 248 0.10 14.70 4.24
N GLU A 249 -1.16 14.99 4.61
CA GLU A 249 -2.24 15.30 3.65
C GLU A 249 -2.03 16.61 2.88
N ALA A 250 -1.19 17.51 3.38
CA ALA A 250 -0.90 18.79 2.77
C ALA A 250 0.24 18.72 1.73
N GLN A 251 0.94 17.59 1.66
CA GLN A 251 2.07 17.35 0.75
C GLN A 251 1.61 17.38 -0.71
N GLN A 252 2.30 18.19 -1.53
CA GLN A 252 1.98 18.31 -2.96
C GLN A 252 2.84 17.40 -3.83
N VAL A 253 3.98 16.93 -3.33
CA VAL A 253 4.87 16.03 -4.07
C VAL A 253 5.41 14.91 -3.20
N SER A 254 5.41 13.67 -3.70
CA SER A 254 6.08 12.51 -3.09
C SER A 254 7.07 11.92 -4.09
N TYR A 255 8.31 11.64 -3.66
CA TYR A 255 9.34 11.20 -4.59
C TYR A 255 10.48 10.40 -3.94
N TYR A 256 11.13 9.57 -4.74
CA TYR A 256 12.45 8.96 -4.51
C TYR A 256 13.07 8.53 -5.84
N GLY A 257 14.38 8.67 -5.99
CA GLY A 257 15.08 8.50 -7.27
C GLY A 257 14.77 9.58 -8.32
N PHE A 258 13.88 10.51 -8.00
CA PHE A 258 13.67 11.79 -8.69
C PHE A 258 13.91 12.94 -7.71
N ASP A 259 14.16 14.14 -8.23
CA ASP A 259 14.08 15.36 -7.44
C ASP A 259 12.63 15.83 -7.29
N TYR A 260 12.44 16.87 -6.48
CA TYR A 260 11.13 17.45 -6.19
C TYR A 260 10.42 18.07 -7.43
N LEU A 261 11.09 18.13 -8.59
CA LEU A 261 10.55 18.59 -9.88
C LEU A 261 10.31 17.44 -10.86
N GLY A 262 10.65 16.20 -10.49
CA GLY A 262 10.46 15.01 -11.32
C GLY A 262 11.59 14.77 -12.32
N ASN A 263 12.78 15.33 -12.09
CA ASN A 263 14.00 14.99 -12.80
C ASN A 263 14.68 13.79 -12.15
N LYS A 264 15.17 12.83 -12.94
CA LYS A 264 15.79 11.62 -12.39
C LYS A 264 17.12 11.95 -11.71
N LEU A 265 17.31 11.45 -10.50
CA LEU A 265 18.57 11.58 -9.76
C LEU A 265 19.58 10.53 -10.21
N ASN A 266 20.87 10.84 -10.04
CA ASN A 266 21.95 9.87 -10.16
C ASN A 266 22.09 9.05 -8.85
N SER A 267 22.68 7.87 -8.95
CA SER A 267 22.77 6.88 -7.86
C SER A 267 23.67 7.27 -6.67
N SER A 268 24.26 8.47 -6.66
CA SER A 268 25.25 8.92 -5.67
C SER A 268 24.68 9.80 -4.53
N THR A 269 23.37 9.91 -4.39
CA THR A 269 22.73 10.72 -3.35
C THR A 269 22.85 10.07 -1.97
N SER A 270 23.49 10.73 -1.01
CA SER A 270 23.59 10.26 0.38
C SER A 270 22.47 10.82 1.27
N LEU A 271 22.23 10.19 2.42
CA LEU A 271 21.32 10.73 3.44
C LEU A 271 21.80 12.08 4.01
N ASP A 272 23.12 12.31 4.07
CA ASP A 272 23.66 13.61 4.47
C ASP A 272 23.24 14.72 3.50
N ASN A 273 23.16 14.42 2.19
CA ASN A 273 22.69 15.38 1.20
C ASN A 273 21.21 15.72 1.41
N PHE A 274 20.37 14.77 1.83
CA PHE A 274 18.97 15.06 2.14
C PHE A 274 18.83 16.18 3.17
N PHE A 275 19.60 16.11 4.28
CA PHE A 275 19.49 17.09 5.36
C PHE A 275 20.27 18.40 5.10
N ASN A 276 21.37 18.36 4.34
CA ASN A 276 22.30 19.49 4.25
C ASN A 276 22.43 20.13 2.87
N GLN A 277 22.00 19.48 1.79
CA GLN A 277 22.19 20.02 0.43
C GLN A 277 21.24 21.20 0.18
N LEU A 278 21.81 22.30 -0.30
CA LEU A 278 21.08 23.49 -0.74
C LEU A 278 21.05 23.59 -2.27
N ASP A 279 19.99 24.18 -2.80
CA ASP A 279 19.84 24.56 -4.20
C ASP A 279 20.57 25.89 -4.51
N ALA A 280 20.53 26.32 -5.77
CA ALA A 280 21.17 27.57 -6.21
C ALA A 280 20.60 28.84 -5.57
N ASN A 281 19.40 28.76 -4.96
CA ASN A 281 18.74 29.87 -4.27
C ASN A 281 18.93 29.79 -2.74
N GLY A 282 19.69 28.81 -2.23
CA GLY A 282 19.94 28.62 -0.81
C GLY A 282 18.83 27.87 -0.05
N ASN A 283 17.87 27.25 -0.76
CA ASN A 283 16.83 26.42 -0.14
C ASN A 283 17.28 24.97 -0.04
N HIS A 284 16.79 24.20 0.93
CA HIS A 284 17.06 22.76 1.00
C HIS A 284 16.53 22.01 -0.23
N TYR A 285 17.36 21.13 -0.80
CA TYR A 285 17.05 20.37 -2.03
C TYR A 285 16.36 19.03 -1.77
N TYR A 286 16.54 18.45 -0.57
CA TYR A 286 15.94 17.17 -0.11
C TYR A 286 16.03 15.98 -1.09
N PRO A 287 17.18 15.68 -1.71
CA PRO A 287 17.26 14.57 -2.65
C PRO A 287 17.12 13.21 -1.94
N ILE A 288 16.33 12.30 -2.53
CA ILE A 288 16.10 10.95 -2.00
C ILE A 288 16.55 9.92 -3.05
N ALA A 289 17.43 9.01 -2.67
CA ALA A 289 17.97 7.97 -3.57
C ALA A 289 16.88 6.99 -4.06
N PRO A 290 17.06 6.33 -5.22
CA PRO A 290 16.16 5.26 -5.66
C PRO A 290 16.22 4.05 -4.72
N TYR A 291 15.10 3.35 -4.54
CA TYR A 291 15.06 2.10 -3.77
C TYR A 291 15.74 0.98 -4.56
N SER A 292 16.87 0.49 -4.05
CA SER A 292 17.80 -0.37 -4.81
C SER A 292 18.30 -1.60 -4.04
N PRO A 293 17.44 -2.49 -3.54
CA PRO A 293 17.85 -3.67 -2.77
C PRO A 293 18.71 -4.62 -3.61
N ILE A 294 19.60 -5.32 -2.92
CA ILE A 294 20.52 -6.30 -3.48
C ILE A 294 20.19 -7.66 -2.89
N TYR A 295 20.13 -8.67 -3.75
CA TYR A 295 19.93 -10.05 -3.37
C TYR A 295 21.01 -10.92 -3.98
N ILE A 296 21.64 -11.73 -3.15
CA ILE A 296 22.65 -12.70 -3.56
C ILE A 296 22.26 -14.04 -2.97
N ALA A 297 22.26 -15.09 -3.78
CA ALA A 297 22.01 -16.44 -3.28
C ALA A 297 22.99 -17.44 -3.88
N GLY A 298 23.28 -18.48 -3.11
CA GLY A 298 24.02 -19.64 -3.58
C GLY A 298 23.42 -20.91 -2.99
N TYR A 299 23.39 -21.99 -3.76
CA TYR A 299 22.94 -23.28 -3.26
C TYR A 299 23.81 -24.44 -3.74
N VAL A 300 23.84 -25.48 -2.92
CA VAL A 300 24.32 -26.82 -3.28
C VAL A 300 23.25 -27.83 -2.90
N GLN A 301 22.95 -28.75 -3.79
CA GLN A 301 22.03 -29.84 -3.57
C GLN A 301 22.61 -31.12 -4.16
N ASP A 302 22.37 -32.25 -3.51
CA ASP A 302 22.76 -33.58 -3.97
C ASP A 302 21.51 -34.47 -3.98
N HIS A 303 21.24 -35.08 -5.13
CA HIS A 303 20.24 -36.11 -5.31
C HIS A 303 20.95 -37.46 -5.44
N PHE A 304 20.74 -38.37 -4.48
CA PHE A 304 21.43 -39.65 -4.49
C PHE A 304 20.59 -40.82 -3.97
N ASP A 305 20.93 -42.01 -4.44
CA ASP A 305 20.30 -43.26 -4.01
C ASP A 305 21.22 -44.00 -3.03
N TYR A 306 20.69 -44.41 -1.87
CA TYR A 306 21.40 -45.25 -0.89
C TYR A 306 20.49 -46.35 -0.33
N LYS A 307 20.86 -47.61 -0.57
CA LYS A 307 20.14 -48.81 -0.07
C LYS A 307 18.62 -48.74 -0.31
N SER A 308 18.24 -48.44 -1.55
CA SER A 308 16.85 -48.25 -2.02
C SER A 308 16.15 -46.99 -1.53
N MET A 309 16.78 -46.17 -0.69
CA MET A 309 16.26 -44.84 -0.32
C MET A 309 16.79 -43.80 -1.32
N LYS A 310 15.93 -42.89 -1.75
CA LYS A 310 16.31 -41.69 -2.50
C LYS A 310 16.40 -40.52 -1.54
N PHE A 311 17.45 -39.73 -1.66
CA PHE A 311 17.68 -38.55 -0.86
C PHE A 311 17.83 -37.32 -1.75
N ASP A 312 17.25 -36.22 -1.31
CA ASP A 312 17.50 -34.88 -1.82
C ASP A 312 17.95 -34.03 -0.65
N VAL A 313 19.25 -33.73 -0.59
CA VAL A 313 19.85 -32.97 0.51
C VAL A 313 20.54 -31.75 -0.07
N GLY A 314 20.15 -30.57 0.39
CA GLY A 314 20.74 -29.32 -0.05
C GLY A 314 20.73 -28.25 1.01
N VAL A 315 21.49 -27.21 0.75
CA VAL A 315 21.47 -25.96 1.51
C VAL A 315 21.58 -24.80 0.54
N ARG A 316 20.67 -23.84 0.72
CA ARG A 316 20.73 -22.53 0.07
C ARG A 316 21.09 -21.48 1.12
N VAL A 317 21.92 -20.52 0.74
CA VAL A 317 22.25 -19.36 1.56
C VAL A 317 21.92 -18.12 0.76
N ASP A 318 21.07 -17.27 1.33
CA ASP A 318 20.68 -15.99 0.77
C ASP A 318 21.27 -14.86 1.59
N ASP A 319 21.75 -13.81 0.92
CA ASP A 319 22.11 -12.52 1.50
C ASP A 319 21.16 -11.47 0.93
N PHE A 320 20.33 -10.91 1.82
CA PHE A 320 19.41 -9.83 1.48
C PHE A 320 19.92 -8.53 2.08
N ASP A 321 20.25 -7.57 1.24
CA ASP A 321 20.58 -6.20 1.62
C ASP A 321 19.53 -5.24 1.08
N ALA A 322 18.77 -4.59 1.96
CA ALA A 322 17.82 -3.56 1.54
C ALA A 322 18.52 -2.32 0.95
N ASN A 323 19.84 -2.17 1.17
CA ASN A 323 20.72 -1.16 0.58
C ASN A 323 20.17 0.26 0.78
N GLN A 324 19.77 0.57 2.01
CA GLN A 324 19.17 1.83 2.39
C GLN A 324 19.43 2.14 3.87
N PRO A 325 19.34 3.43 4.28
CA PRO A 325 19.40 3.80 5.68
C PRO A 325 18.21 3.27 6.48
N VAL A 326 18.48 2.96 7.75
CA VAL A 326 17.51 2.56 8.78
C VAL A 326 17.76 3.34 10.06
N LEU A 327 16.75 3.49 10.91
CA LEU A 327 16.95 4.07 12.25
C LEU A 327 17.92 3.21 13.06
N LYS A 328 18.85 3.86 13.77
CA LYS A 328 19.72 3.17 14.75
C LYS A 328 18.90 2.58 15.89
N ASP A 329 17.86 3.31 16.29
CA ASP A 329 16.92 2.94 17.32
C ASP A 329 15.53 3.39 16.88
N PRO A 330 14.57 2.48 16.69
CA PRO A 330 13.24 2.86 16.21
C PRO A 330 12.50 3.76 17.21
N TYR A 331 12.88 3.83 18.49
CA TYR A 331 12.23 4.73 19.44
C TYR A 331 12.84 6.14 19.50
N LEU A 332 13.92 6.42 18.78
CA LEU A 332 14.67 7.67 18.91
C LEU A 332 15.07 8.27 17.56
N LEU A 333 14.53 9.46 17.25
CA LEU A 333 15.05 10.30 16.16
C LEU A 333 16.23 11.18 16.58
N PHE A 334 16.50 11.28 17.88
CA PHE A 334 17.58 12.07 18.44
C PHE A 334 18.46 11.16 19.31
N PRO A 335 19.79 11.12 19.09
CA PRO A 335 20.69 10.28 19.87
C PRO A 335 20.58 10.55 21.38
N ALA A 336 20.54 9.47 22.16
CA ALA A 336 20.41 9.50 23.60
C ALA A 336 21.51 8.66 24.25
N LYS A 337 21.87 9.06 25.48
CA LYS A 337 22.92 8.42 26.27
C LYS A 337 22.49 7.04 26.74
N THR A 338 23.47 6.14 26.69
CA THR A 338 23.39 4.81 27.26
C THR A 338 23.73 4.79 28.75
N VAL A 339 23.39 3.70 29.42
CA VAL A 339 23.78 3.44 30.81
C VAL A 339 25.28 3.62 31.03
N SER A 340 26.12 3.14 30.12
CA SER A 340 27.58 3.24 30.25
C SER A 340 28.07 4.70 30.30
N GLU A 341 27.49 5.58 29.50
CA GLU A 341 27.83 6.99 29.44
C GLU A 341 27.31 7.76 30.66
N VAL A 342 26.13 7.38 31.15
CA VAL A 342 25.55 7.94 32.38
C VAL A 342 26.31 7.45 33.61
N GLN A 343 26.84 6.22 33.64
CA GLN A 343 27.71 5.76 34.71
C GLN A 343 29.07 6.48 34.71
N ALA A 344 29.61 6.80 33.53
CA ALA A 344 30.81 7.62 33.41
C ALA A 344 30.58 9.08 33.84
N ASN A 345 29.37 9.61 33.66
CA ASN A 345 28.97 10.96 34.08
C ASN A 345 27.63 10.94 34.85
N PRO A 346 27.63 10.55 36.14
CA PRO A 346 26.39 10.33 36.89
C PRO A 346 25.57 11.59 37.10
N ILE A 347 24.24 11.43 37.04
CA ILE A 347 23.29 12.44 37.50
C ILE A 347 23.33 12.45 39.04
N PRO A 348 23.59 13.59 39.71
CA PRO A 348 23.64 13.66 41.17
C PRO A 348 22.36 13.11 41.81
N GLY A 349 22.51 12.18 42.76
CA GLY A 349 21.38 11.56 43.47
C GLY A 349 20.68 10.42 42.72
N SER A 350 21.11 10.07 41.50
CA SER A 350 20.63 8.92 40.76
C SER A 350 21.68 7.79 40.74
N THR A 351 21.23 6.55 40.93
CA THR A 351 22.09 5.36 40.83
C THR A 351 21.51 4.40 39.79
N VAL A 352 22.35 3.92 38.87
CA VAL A 352 21.92 2.90 37.90
C VAL A 352 21.86 1.53 38.60
N PRO A 353 20.71 0.81 38.53
CA PRO A 353 20.59 -0.54 39.08
C PRO A 353 21.58 -1.53 38.44
N ALA A 354 22.10 -2.48 39.23
CA ALA A 354 23.10 -3.44 38.78
C ALA A 354 22.63 -4.39 37.65
N GLY A 355 21.31 -4.53 37.45
CA GLY A 355 20.72 -5.36 36.40
C GLY A 355 20.63 -4.70 35.02
N MET A 356 20.99 -3.42 34.89
CA MET A 356 20.89 -2.69 33.62
C MET A 356 22.10 -2.94 32.72
N GLY A 357 21.85 -3.30 31.46
CA GLY A 357 22.91 -3.48 30.47
C GLY A 357 23.58 -2.15 30.09
N SER A 358 24.87 -2.19 29.77
CA SER A 358 25.67 -0.99 29.48
C SER A 358 25.15 -0.17 28.28
N ASN A 359 24.47 -0.82 27.34
CA ASN A 359 23.91 -0.24 26.13
C ASN A 359 22.44 0.20 26.25
N TYR A 360 21.83 0.10 27.44
CA TYR A 360 20.43 0.47 27.63
C TYR A 360 20.28 1.98 27.53
N VAL A 361 19.22 2.44 26.86
CA VAL A 361 18.89 3.87 26.75
C VAL A 361 18.35 4.37 28.09
N VAL A 362 18.82 5.53 28.55
CA VAL A 362 18.40 6.14 29.81
C VAL A 362 17.34 7.20 29.58
N TYR A 363 16.26 7.15 30.36
CA TYR A 363 15.18 8.15 30.36
C TYR A 363 15.21 8.95 31.67
N VAL A 364 14.99 10.25 31.58
CA VAL A 364 15.14 11.22 32.68
C VAL A 364 13.87 12.02 32.89
N ASN A 365 13.78 12.76 33.98
CA ASN A 365 12.63 13.62 34.26
C ASN A 365 12.55 14.88 33.37
N ASN A 366 13.69 15.32 32.82
CA ASN A 366 13.81 16.47 31.93
C ASN A 366 15.09 16.34 31.08
N SER A 367 14.97 16.31 29.76
CA SER A 367 16.12 16.12 28.85
C SER A 367 17.09 17.32 28.81
N ASN A 368 16.61 18.53 29.10
CA ASN A 368 17.45 19.74 29.11
C ASN A 368 18.26 19.90 30.40
N ASN A 369 17.68 19.50 31.54
CA ASN A 369 18.32 19.58 32.84
C ASN A 369 17.93 18.37 33.71
N PRO A 370 18.57 17.21 33.51
CA PRO A 370 18.19 15.97 34.18
C PRO A 370 18.58 16.01 35.65
N THR A 371 17.63 15.74 36.54
CA THR A 371 17.89 15.60 37.99
C THR A 371 17.58 14.21 38.51
N GLN A 372 16.84 13.40 37.75
CA GLN A 372 16.46 12.04 38.14
C GLN A 372 16.34 11.14 36.91
N ILE A 373 16.76 9.89 37.04
CA ILE A 373 16.44 8.81 36.08
C ILE A 373 15.04 8.27 36.36
N VAL A 374 14.18 8.24 35.35
CA VAL A 374 12.80 7.73 35.47
C VAL A 374 12.67 6.30 34.96
N GLY A 375 13.55 5.84 34.07
CA GLY A 375 13.54 4.48 33.55
C GLY A 375 14.61 4.20 32.49
N TYR A 376 14.53 2.99 31.92
CA TYR A 376 15.49 2.49 30.93
C TYR A 376 14.76 1.73 29.81
N ARG A 377 15.42 1.56 28.66
CA ARG A 377 14.92 0.70 27.58
C ARG A 377 16.05 -0.07 26.89
N ASN A 378 15.72 -1.30 26.47
CA ASN A 378 16.53 -2.11 25.57
C ASN A 378 15.67 -2.71 24.46
N GLY A 379 15.84 -2.23 23.22
CA GLY A 379 14.96 -2.60 22.11
C GLY A 379 13.51 -2.22 22.42
N LYS A 380 12.62 -3.21 22.46
CA LYS A 380 11.20 -3.05 22.81
C LYS A 380 10.90 -3.22 24.31
N ASN A 381 11.89 -3.61 25.11
CA ASN A 381 11.71 -3.89 26.54
C ASN A 381 11.96 -2.63 27.36
N TRP A 382 10.98 -2.27 28.19
CA TRP A 382 11.00 -1.09 29.06
C TRP A 382 11.21 -1.48 30.52
N TYR A 383 11.88 -0.60 31.27
CA TYR A 383 12.19 -0.79 32.68
C TYR A 383 11.92 0.48 33.48
N ASP A 384 11.45 0.32 34.72
CA ASP A 384 11.31 1.43 35.67
C ASP A 384 12.68 1.95 36.17
N ALA A 385 12.68 3.00 36.98
CA ALA A 385 13.89 3.57 37.58
C ALA A 385 14.70 2.57 38.44
N ASN A 386 14.05 1.53 38.96
CA ASN A 386 14.67 0.47 39.76
C ASN A 386 15.19 -0.70 38.90
N GLY A 387 14.93 -0.69 37.59
CA GLY A 387 15.32 -1.74 36.66
C GLY A 387 14.34 -2.90 36.58
N ASN A 388 13.13 -2.76 37.12
CA ASN A 388 12.08 -3.78 36.96
C ASN A 388 11.42 -3.65 35.58
N PRO A 389 11.13 -4.77 34.88
CA PRO A 389 10.45 -4.72 33.59
C PRO A 389 9.03 -4.16 33.75
N ILE A 390 8.63 -3.31 32.80
CA ILE A 390 7.30 -2.71 32.73
C ILE A 390 6.70 -2.96 31.34
N THR A 391 5.38 -3.16 31.29
CA THR A 391 4.66 -3.40 30.04
C THR A 391 4.09 -2.13 29.42
N ASP A 392 3.88 -1.10 30.23
CA ASP A 392 3.32 0.19 29.82
C ASP A 392 4.36 1.31 30.04
N PRO A 393 4.97 1.84 28.96
CA PRO A 393 5.98 2.89 29.07
C PRO A 393 5.40 4.28 29.41
N THR A 394 4.07 4.47 29.33
CA THR A 394 3.43 5.77 29.61
C THR A 394 3.64 6.20 31.07
N ILE A 395 3.87 5.25 31.98
CA ILE A 395 4.20 5.53 33.38
C ILE A 395 5.52 6.28 33.52
N LEU A 396 6.47 6.10 32.59
CA LEU A 396 7.73 6.83 32.56
C LEU A 396 7.50 8.28 32.12
N ALA A 397 6.66 8.47 31.08
CA ALA A 397 6.26 9.79 30.60
C ALA A 397 5.52 10.59 31.69
N ALA A 398 4.63 9.95 32.44
CA ALA A 398 3.92 10.55 33.58
C ALA A 398 4.85 10.97 34.74
N ALA A 399 6.03 10.36 34.85
CA ALA A 399 7.05 10.74 35.84
C ALA A 399 7.92 11.93 35.40
N THR A 400 7.73 12.45 34.18
CA THR A 400 8.45 13.63 33.66
C THR A 400 7.69 14.93 33.95
N GLN A 401 8.38 16.07 33.87
CA GLN A 401 7.75 17.38 34.07
C GLN A 401 6.83 17.79 32.91
N THR A 402 7.10 17.27 31.71
CA THR A 402 6.37 17.60 30.48
C THR A 402 5.17 16.68 30.26
N GLY A 403 5.08 15.56 30.98
CA GLY A 403 4.08 14.52 30.73
C GLY A 403 4.33 13.71 29.45
N SER A 404 5.54 13.81 28.87
CA SER A 404 5.95 13.08 27.67
C SER A 404 7.31 12.45 27.92
N ILE A 405 7.57 11.28 27.34
CA ILE A 405 8.86 10.60 27.49
C ILE A 405 10.05 11.53 27.20
N GLN A 406 11.09 11.46 28.04
CA GLN A 406 12.27 12.31 27.96
C GLN A 406 13.54 11.43 27.94
N PRO A 407 14.07 11.06 26.77
CA PRO A 407 15.36 10.38 26.69
C PRO A 407 16.48 11.31 27.16
N TYR A 408 17.55 10.78 27.76
CA TYR A 408 18.70 11.58 28.10
C TYR A 408 19.52 11.90 26.84
N LEU A 409 19.09 12.94 26.11
CA LEU A 409 19.66 13.34 24.83
C LEU A 409 21.16 13.66 24.93
N GLU A 410 21.91 13.27 23.89
CA GLU A 410 23.31 13.69 23.74
C GLU A 410 23.42 15.21 23.53
N ASN A 411 22.52 15.77 22.70
CA ASN A 411 22.39 17.20 22.45
C ASN A 411 20.94 17.67 22.65
N PRO A 412 20.59 18.16 23.86
CA PRO A 412 19.24 18.66 24.15
C PRO A 412 18.80 19.87 23.32
N SER A 413 19.75 20.60 22.70
CA SER A 413 19.44 21.78 21.87
C SER A 413 19.11 21.44 20.42
N GLN A 414 19.27 20.18 20.00
CA GLN A 414 18.96 19.75 18.65
C GLN A 414 17.44 19.68 18.43
N THR A 415 16.94 20.42 17.44
CA THR A 415 15.51 20.49 17.11
C THR A 415 15.16 19.89 15.75
N VAL A 416 16.17 19.58 14.93
CA VAL A 416 16.01 19.04 13.57
C VAL A 416 16.67 17.66 13.49
N VAL A 417 16.00 16.71 12.84
CA VAL A 417 16.53 15.37 12.57
C VAL A 417 17.77 15.47 11.68
N SER A 418 18.77 14.64 11.93
CA SER A 418 19.96 14.55 11.10
C SER A 418 20.28 13.09 10.76
N SER A 419 21.21 12.90 9.82
CA SER A 419 21.70 11.58 9.42
C SER A 419 22.27 10.75 10.58
N ASN A 420 22.68 11.39 11.69
CA ASN A 420 23.19 10.71 12.88
C ASN A 420 22.18 9.76 13.54
N ALA A 421 20.87 9.94 13.31
CA ALA A 421 19.84 9.03 13.80
C ALA A 421 19.78 7.70 13.03
N PHE A 422 20.47 7.62 11.89
CA PHE A 422 20.38 6.51 10.95
C PHE A 422 21.71 5.77 10.80
N THR A 423 21.62 4.51 10.38
CA THR A 423 22.74 3.65 9.97
C THR A 423 22.34 2.97 8.65
N GLN A 424 23.29 2.38 7.93
CA GLN A 424 22.92 1.50 6.82
C GLN A 424 22.27 0.21 7.33
N PHE A 425 21.33 -0.33 6.55
CA PHE A 425 20.77 -1.66 6.77
C PHE A 425 21.91 -2.69 6.89
N LYS A 426 21.75 -3.64 7.82
CA LYS A 426 22.71 -4.73 7.98
C LYS A 426 22.22 -5.91 7.13
N PRO A 427 22.97 -6.37 6.12
CA PRO A 427 22.56 -7.49 5.28
C PRO A 427 22.16 -8.72 6.11
N GLN A 428 21.08 -9.37 5.70
CA GLN A 428 20.51 -10.53 6.39
C GLN A 428 20.90 -11.81 5.66
N ILE A 429 21.70 -12.63 6.35
CA ILE A 429 22.11 -13.95 5.86
C ILE A 429 21.08 -14.98 6.32
N ASN A 430 20.41 -15.63 5.38
CA ASN A 430 19.40 -16.65 5.62
C ASN A 430 19.91 -18.00 5.13
N VAL A 431 19.92 -19.00 6.02
CA VAL A 431 20.33 -20.37 5.69
C VAL A 431 19.09 -21.24 5.57
N MET A 432 18.92 -21.85 4.40
CA MET A 432 17.76 -22.61 3.98
C MET A 432 18.17 -24.07 3.67
N PRO A 433 18.27 -24.94 4.69
CA PRO A 433 18.45 -26.36 4.47
C PRO A 433 17.19 -26.98 3.82
N ARG A 434 17.44 -28.01 3.02
CA ARG A 434 16.45 -28.85 2.37
C ARG A 434 16.85 -30.31 2.55
N ILE A 435 15.97 -31.09 3.15
CA ILE A 435 16.19 -32.52 3.38
C ILE A 435 14.90 -33.23 3.00
N ALA A 436 14.91 -33.95 1.89
CA ALA A 436 13.87 -34.89 1.55
C ALA A 436 14.44 -36.29 1.40
N PHE A 437 13.64 -37.28 1.79
CA PHE A 437 13.96 -38.67 1.50
C PHE A 437 12.70 -39.44 1.16
N SER A 438 12.85 -40.43 0.31
CA SER A 438 11.79 -41.38 0.00
C SER A 438 12.35 -42.78 -0.08
N PHE A 439 11.54 -43.79 0.24
CA PHE A 439 11.94 -45.17 0.05
C PHE A 439 10.73 -46.04 -0.29
N PRO A 440 10.88 -47.02 -1.19
CA PRO A 440 9.87 -48.01 -1.44
C PRO A 440 9.80 -48.95 -0.22
N ILE A 441 8.63 -49.04 0.40
CA ILE A 441 8.33 -50.06 1.41
C ILE A 441 8.12 -51.41 0.71
N SER A 442 7.56 -51.40 -0.52
CA SER A 442 7.37 -52.56 -1.39
C SER A 442 7.23 -52.12 -2.87
N ASP A 443 6.99 -53.07 -3.78
CA ASP A 443 6.71 -52.79 -5.20
C ASP A 443 5.40 -51.99 -5.43
N VAL A 444 4.58 -51.83 -4.39
CA VAL A 444 3.27 -51.19 -4.43
C VAL A 444 3.09 -50.13 -3.36
N ALA A 445 4.13 -49.82 -2.57
CA ALA A 445 4.01 -48.85 -1.49
C ALA A 445 5.32 -48.09 -1.26
N GLY A 446 5.23 -46.79 -1.06
CA GLY A 446 6.36 -45.91 -0.78
C GLY A 446 6.09 -45.01 0.44
N PHE A 447 7.17 -44.56 1.03
CA PHE A 447 7.18 -43.51 2.05
C PHE A 447 8.00 -42.34 1.55
N PHE A 448 7.60 -41.13 1.89
CA PHE A 448 8.39 -39.92 1.66
C PHE A 448 8.24 -38.97 2.84
N ALA A 449 9.27 -38.17 3.07
CA ALA A 449 9.22 -37.05 4.00
C ALA A 449 10.14 -35.94 3.50
N HIS A 450 9.80 -34.69 3.85
CA HIS A 450 10.67 -33.54 3.62
C HIS A 450 10.64 -32.54 4.76
N TYR A 451 11.73 -31.79 4.85
CA TYR A 451 11.95 -30.67 5.74
C TYR A 451 12.66 -29.57 4.96
N ASP A 452 12.00 -28.41 4.85
CA ASP A 452 12.48 -27.27 4.08
C ASP A 452 12.39 -26.01 4.94
N ILE A 453 13.42 -25.17 4.95
CA ILE A 453 13.32 -23.76 5.36
C ILE A 453 13.33 -22.92 4.09
N LEU A 454 12.35 -22.02 3.95
CA LEU A 454 12.19 -21.10 2.85
C LEU A 454 12.17 -19.67 3.39
N THR A 455 12.71 -18.72 2.63
CA THR A 455 12.59 -17.30 2.95
C THR A 455 11.95 -16.52 1.83
N GLN A 456 11.12 -15.55 2.18
CA GLN A 456 10.49 -14.61 1.26
C GLN A 456 10.96 -13.20 1.60
N ARG A 457 11.36 -12.44 0.58
CA ARG A 457 11.71 -11.02 0.73
C ARG A 457 10.53 -10.22 1.31
N PRO A 458 10.77 -9.06 1.95
CA PRO A 458 9.68 -8.21 2.44
C PRO A 458 8.58 -7.98 1.37
N PRO A 459 7.29 -8.05 1.74
CA PRO A 459 6.16 -8.26 0.81
C PRO A 459 5.85 -7.09 -0.15
N GLY A 460 6.61 -5.99 -0.10
CA GLY A 460 6.45 -4.88 -1.04
C GLY A 460 7.27 -3.64 -0.69
N ILE A 461 7.61 -2.86 -1.72
CA ILE A 461 8.30 -1.57 -1.59
C ILE A 461 7.52 -0.58 -0.70
N GLY A 462 6.18 -0.63 -0.74
CA GLY A 462 5.32 0.23 0.06
C GLY A 462 5.38 0.02 1.58
N TYR A 463 6.08 -1.04 2.04
CA TYR A 463 6.30 -1.34 3.45
C TYR A 463 7.76 -1.13 3.87
N ASN A 464 8.69 -1.42 2.96
CA ASN A 464 10.12 -1.49 3.26
C ASN A 464 10.96 -0.32 2.70
N ILE A 465 10.40 0.69 2.04
CA ILE A 465 11.19 1.80 1.53
C ILE A 465 11.58 2.81 2.62
N PHE A 466 12.82 3.30 2.58
CA PHE A 466 13.25 4.44 3.39
C PHE A 466 12.80 5.78 2.79
N LEU A 467 11.95 6.51 3.51
CA LEU A 467 11.56 7.88 3.17
C LEU A 467 11.97 8.86 4.28
N PRO A 468 13.08 9.63 4.10
CA PRO A 468 13.55 10.59 5.10
C PRO A 468 12.51 11.64 5.50
N THR A 469 11.59 11.98 4.58
CA THR A 469 10.49 12.94 4.82
C THR A 469 9.54 12.49 5.92
N GLN A 470 9.32 11.18 6.09
CA GLN A 470 8.48 10.64 7.17
C GLN A 470 9.04 11.01 8.55
N TYR A 471 10.35 10.85 8.72
CA TYR A 471 11.03 11.15 9.98
C TYR A 471 11.22 12.67 10.18
N MET A 472 11.50 13.41 9.11
CA MET A 472 11.66 14.87 9.17
C MET A 472 10.37 15.57 9.63
N PHE A 473 9.21 15.12 9.14
CA PHE A 473 7.92 15.71 9.48
C PHE A 473 7.23 15.04 10.67
N MET A 474 7.80 13.98 11.26
CA MET A 474 7.20 13.23 12.36
C MET A 474 6.82 14.10 13.58
N ALA A 475 7.57 15.18 13.83
CA ALA A 475 7.28 16.14 14.90
C ALA A 475 6.07 17.04 14.59
N ALA A 476 5.79 17.30 13.31
CA ALA A 476 4.75 18.21 12.82
C ALA A 476 3.43 17.48 12.47
N THR A 477 3.48 16.18 12.21
CA THR A 477 2.29 15.33 12.02
C THR A 477 1.66 14.95 13.36
N THR A 478 1.05 15.92 14.05
CA THR A 478 0.12 15.65 15.16
C THR A 478 -1.28 15.39 14.63
N GLY A 479 -1.83 14.19 14.86
CA GLY A 479 -3.27 13.94 14.72
C GLY A 479 -3.74 13.08 13.54
N GLY A 480 -2.86 12.37 12.82
CA GLY A 480 -3.26 11.39 11.79
C GLY A 480 -2.51 10.08 11.96
N GLN A 481 -3.23 8.95 11.98
CA GLN A 481 -2.67 7.59 11.98
C GLN A 481 -1.87 7.32 10.70
N THR A 482 -0.67 7.88 10.58
CA THR A 482 0.22 7.57 9.46
C THR A 482 1.09 6.39 9.87
N ILE A 483 0.77 5.22 9.35
CA ILE A 483 1.62 4.04 9.44
C ILE A 483 2.86 4.30 8.60
N LEU A 484 4.03 4.39 9.25
CA LEU A 484 5.29 4.64 8.56
C LEU A 484 5.81 3.37 7.88
N GLN A 485 6.51 3.56 6.77
CA GLN A 485 7.33 2.48 6.22
C GLN A 485 8.50 2.18 7.15
N ASN A 486 8.93 0.92 7.15
CA ASN A 486 10.07 0.47 7.92
C ASN A 486 11.16 -0.07 6.98
N PRO A 487 12.26 0.67 6.77
CA PRO A 487 13.35 0.19 5.93
C PRO A 487 14.13 -0.98 6.54
N ASN A 488 13.89 -1.31 7.82
CA ASN A 488 14.56 -2.38 8.55
C ASN A 488 13.75 -3.70 8.63
N LEU A 489 12.86 -3.95 7.66
CA LEU A 489 12.15 -5.24 7.61
C LEU A 489 13.06 -6.36 7.12
N TYR A 490 12.93 -7.52 7.76
CA TYR A 490 13.63 -8.75 7.43
C TYR A 490 12.79 -9.66 6.53
N PRO A 491 13.44 -10.58 5.79
CA PRO A 491 12.75 -11.64 5.09
C PRO A 491 11.85 -12.47 6.03
N GLN A 492 10.67 -12.83 5.53
CA GLN A 492 9.78 -13.78 6.19
C GLN A 492 10.36 -15.19 6.03
N GLN A 493 10.17 -16.04 7.05
CA GLN A 493 10.69 -17.40 7.03
C GLN A 493 9.55 -18.41 7.20
N THR A 494 9.55 -19.42 6.34
CA THR A 494 8.62 -20.55 6.39
C THR A 494 9.41 -21.82 6.63
N THR A 495 9.09 -22.54 7.70
CA THR A 495 9.64 -23.88 7.97
C THR A 495 8.57 -24.92 7.69
N GLU A 496 8.83 -25.85 6.79
CA GLU A 496 7.90 -26.88 6.35
C GLU A 496 8.36 -28.27 6.79
N TYR A 497 7.39 -29.08 7.18
CA TYR A 497 7.55 -30.50 7.44
C TYR A 497 6.43 -31.23 6.73
N GLU A 498 6.74 -32.26 5.95
CA GLU A 498 5.75 -33.18 5.41
C GLU A 498 6.21 -34.61 5.58
N LEU A 499 5.26 -35.49 5.87
CA LEU A 499 5.43 -36.93 5.82
C LEU A 499 4.26 -37.54 5.08
N GLY A 500 4.52 -38.57 4.29
CA GLY A 500 3.45 -39.25 3.60
C GLY A 500 3.80 -40.63 3.09
N PHE A 501 2.76 -41.28 2.62
CA PHE A 501 2.74 -42.66 2.18
C PHE A 501 1.90 -42.76 0.92
N ASP A 502 2.40 -43.46 -0.09
CA ASP A 502 1.67 -43.77 -1.31
C ASP A 502 1.55 -45.28 -1.52
N GLN A 503 0.41 -45.72 -2.03
CA GLN A 503 0.12 -47.13 -2.25
C GLN A 503 -0.68 -47.37 -3.52
N ILE A 504 -0.20 -48.32 -4.35
CA ILE A 504 -0.94 -48.86 -5.47
C ILE A 504 -2.08 -49.74 -4.93
N LEU A 505 -3.31 -49.46 -5.37
CA LEU A 505 -4.52 -50.08 -4.84
C LEU A 505 -4.99 -51.31 -5.62
N ASN A 506 -4.42 -51.59 -6.79
CA ASN A 506 -4.86 -52.71 -7.63
C ASN A 506 -3.73 -53.38 -8.43
N GLU A 507 -4.00 -54.60 -8.90
CA GLU A 507 -3.05 -55.42 -9.65
C GLU A 507 -2.67 -54.79 -11.00
N ALA A 508 -3.59 -54.04 -11.62
CA ALA A 508 -3.36 -53.34 -12.88
C ALA A 508 -2.40 -52.14 -12.74
N LYS A 509 -1.98 -51.78 -11.52
CA LYS A 509 -1.05 -50.68 -11.21
C LYS A 509 -1.46 -49.32 -11.80
N ASN A 510 -2.76 -49.08 -11.88
CA ASN A 510 -3.33 -47.87 -12.46
C ASN A 510 -4.16 -47.07 -11.44
N ALA A 511 -4.26 -47.50 -10.18
CA ALA A 511 -4.88 -46.74 -9.09
C ALA A 511 -3.89 -46.57 -7.93
N VAL A 512 -3.70 -45.35 -7.45
CA VAL A 512 -2.76 -44.97 -6.38
C VAL A 512 -3.48 -44.13 -5.33
N LEU A 513 -3.26 -44.42 -4.05
CA LEU A 513 -3.67 -43.61 -2.91
C LEU A 513 -2.43 -43.03 -2.25
N LYS A 514 -2.40 -41.72 -2.07
CA LYS A 514 -1.40 -40.97 -1.31
C LYS A 514 -2.06 -40.31 -0.11
N ILE A 515 -1.44 -40.46 1.05
CA ILE A 515 -1.85 -39.80 2.30
C ILE A 515 -0.63 -39.06 2.84
N SER A 516 -0.76 -37.76 3.12
CA SER A 516 0.30 -37.00 3.78
C SER A 516 -0.21 -36.12 4.91
N ALA A 517 0.68 -35.82 5.85
CA ALA A 517 0.49 -34.86 6.90
C ALA A 517 1.56 -33.78 6.77
N PHE A 518 1.16 -32.52 6.93
CA PHE A 518 2.07 -31.40 6.81
C PHE A 518 1.91 -30.42 7.97
N TYR A 519 3.01 -29.74 8.29
CA TYR A 519 3.09 -28.65 9.26
C TYR A 519 3.98 -27.54 8.71
N ARG A 520 3.48 -26.31 8.71
CA ARG A 520 4.17 -25.10 8.27
C ARG A 520 4.20 -24.11 9.42
N ASP A 521 5.38 -23.59 9.76
CA ASP A 521 5.58 -22.49 10.73
C ASP A 521 6.10 -21.27 9.96
N ASN A 522 5.34 -20.17 9.98
CA ASN A 522 5.68 -18.90 9.36
C ASN A 522 6.10 -17.92 10.46
N ARG A 523 7.28 -17.33 10.29
CA ARG A 523 7.91 -16.42 11.25
C ARG A 523 8.35 -15.14 10.55
N ASN A 524 8.54 -14.09 11.35
CA ASN A 524 8.91 -12.76 10.88
C ASN A 524 7.91 -12.22 9.86
N ASN A 525 6.63 -12.57 9.97
CA ASN A 525 5.62 -11.93 9.13
C ASN A 525 5.55 -10.45 9.49
N VAL A 526 5.28 -9.63 8.49
CA VAL A 526 5.18 -8.17 8.67
C VAL A 526 3.77 -7.86 9.13
N ASP A 527 3.64 -7.07 10.19
CA ASP A 527 2.38 -6.45 10.63
C ASP A 527 2.70 -5.07 11.23
N ILE A 528 1.70 -4.33 11.70
CA ILE A 528 1.88 -3.00 12.26
C ILE A 528 2.18 -3.08 13.75
N TYR A 529 3.20 -2.34 14.16
CA TYR A 529 3.64 -2.21 15.55
C TYR A 529 3.55 -0.76 16.02
N ASP A 530 3.08 -0.57 17.27
CA ASP A 530 3.08 0.75 17.91
C ASP A 530 4.37 0.99 18.67
N TYR A 531 5.11 2.00 18.24
CA TYR A 531 6.27 2.51 18.95
C TYR A 531 5.80 3.53 20.00
N LEU A 532 5.14 3.03 21.05
CA LEU A 532 4.66 3.84 22.18
C LEU A 532 5.83 4.54 22.86
N GLU A 533 5.67 5.84 23.16
CA GLU A 533 6.70 6.66 23.79
C GLU A 533 8.02 6.68 22.99
N ALA A 534 7.93 6.58 21.65
CA ALA A 534 9.00 7.01 20.78
C ALA A 534 9.18 8.53 20.86
N PHE A 535 10.42 9.00 20.76
CA PHE A 535 10.74 10.42 20.85
C PHE A 535 11.13 10.98 19.48
N PRO A 536 10.50 12.08 19.02
CA PRO A 536 9.64 13.01 19.77
C PRO A 536 8.16 12.61 19.92
N ASN A 537 7.63 11.74 19.06
CA ASN A 537 6.22 11.35 19.06
C ASN A 537 6.08 9.83 18.91
N THR A 538 5.08 9.25 19.59
CA THR A 538 4.58 7.90 19.32
C THR A 538 4.13 7.78 17.87
N TYR A 539 4.45 6.67 17.22
CA TYR A 539 4.05 6.40 15.84
C TYR A 539 3.80 4.90 15.62
N GLN A 540 3.13 4.57 14.52
CA GLN A 540 2.91 3.19 14.07
C GLN A 540 3.79 2.92 12.85
N ALA A 541 4.39 1.74 12.75
CA ALA A 541 5.11 1.34 11.54
C ALA A 541 5.04 -0.17 11.33
N TYR A 542 5.29 -0.60 10.10
CA TYR A 542 5.44 -2.01 9.78
C TYR A 542 6.64 -2.62 10.54
N ASP A 543 6.51 -3.84 11.04
CA ASP A 543 7.59 -4.56 11.70
C ASP A 543 7.40 -6.09 11.62
N ASN A 544 8.49 -6.85 11.74
CA ASN A 544 8.46 -8.31 11.73
C ASN A 544 8.06 -8.86 13.11
N ILE A 545 6.77 -8.78 13.44
CA ILE A 545 6.22 -9.23 14.74
C ILE A 545 5.27 -10.43 14.61
N ASP A 546 4.72 -10.65 13.43
CA ASP A 546 3.65 -11.62 13.22
C ASP A 546 4.20 -13.04 12.96
N PHE A 547 3.41 -14.04 13.32
CA PHE A 547 3.69 -15.44 13.05
C PHE A 547 2.39 -16.21 12.82
N GLY A 548 2.52 -17.37 12.16
CA GLY A 548 1.38 -18.23 11.91
C GLY A 548 1.78 -19.67 11.66
N THR A 549 0.86 -20.59 11.89
CA THR A 549 1.05 -22.02 11.68
C THR A 549 -0.04 -22.57 10.81
N THR A 550 0.31 -23.47 9.90
CA THR A 550 -0.66 -24.24 9.11
C THR A 550 -0.38 -25.71 9.29
N LYS A 551 -1.40 -26.49 9.62
CA LYS A 551 -1.27 -27.94 9.78
C LYS A 551 -2.40 -28.64 9.08
N GLY A 552 -2.13 -29.79 8.49
CA GLY A 552 -3.17 -30.50 7.75
C GLY A 552 -2.85 -31.92 7.36
N LEU A 553 -3.88 -32.56 6.78
CA LEU A 553 -3.85 -33.89 6.18
C LEU A 553 -4.33 -33.79 4.75
N GLN A 554 -3.61 -34.45 3.84
CA GLN A 554 -3.97 -34.55 2.44
C GLN A 554 -4.21 -36.00 2.04
N PHE A 555 -5.27 -36.22 1.27
CA PHE A 555 -5.64 -37.50 0.69
C PHE A 555 -5.77 -37.32 -0.82
N THR A 556 -4.95 -38.04 -1.59
CA THR A 556 -4.96 -37.99 -3.04
C THR A 556 -5.19 -39.41 -3.57
N PHE A 557 -6.21 -39.57 -4.41
CA PHE A 557 -6.45 -40.79 -5.16
C PHE A 557 -6.30 -40.48 -6.65
N GLU A 558 -5.44 -41.23 -7.33
CA GLU A 558 -5.18 -41.10 -8.75
C GLU A 558 -5.45 -42.42 -9.46
N MET A 559 -6.29 -42.37 -10.48
CA MET A 559 -6.54 -43.49 -11.37
C MET A 559 -6.14 -43.10 -12.80
N ARG A 560 -5.07 -43.71 -13.29
CA ARG A 560 -4.66 -43.61 -14.70
C ARG A 560 -5.77 -44.17 -15.60
N ARG A 561 -5.83 -43.67 -16.84
CA ARG A 561 -6.89 -44.03 -17.77
C ARG A 561 -7.01 -45.54 -17.90
N THR A 562 -8.17 -46.05 -17.50
CA THR A 562 -8.52 -47.46 -17.54
C THR A 562 -9.77 -47.61 -18.38
N ASN A 563 -9.63 -48.25 -19.54
CA ASN A 563 -10.60 -48.14 -20.63
C ASN A 563 -10.79 -46.67 -21.02
N ASN A 564 -11.97 -46.10 -20.75
CA ASN A 564 -12.29 -44.74 -21.16
C ASN A 564 -12.15 -43.73 -20.01
N ILE A 565 -11.97 -44.18 -18.75
CA ILE A 565 -12.08 -43.32 -17.55
C ILE A 565 -10.72 -43.11 -16.91
N GLN A 566 -10.43 -41.85 -16.59
CA GLN A 566 -9.36 -41.40 -15.70
C GLN A 566 -9.99 -40.59 -14.56
N MET A 567 -9.41 -40.67 -13.36
CA MET A 567 -9.94 -39.95 -12.21
C MET A 567 -8.83 -39.45 -11.30
N THR A 568 -8.97 -38.23 -10.80
CA THR A 568 -8.17 -37.69 -9.69
C THR A 568 -9.11 -37.20 -8.62
N PHE A 569 -8.84 -37.54 -7.36
CA PHE A 569 -9.56 -37.05 -6.19
C PHE A 569 -8.54 -36.51 -5.19
N ASN A 570 -8.71 -35.28 -4.75
CA ASN A 570 -7.89 -34.64 -3.73
C ASN A 570 -8.80 -34.13 -2.62
N TYR A 571 -8.45 -34.44 -1.38
CA TYR A 571 -9.07 -33.89 -0.19
C TYR A 571 -7.99 -33.35 0.75
N THR A 572 -8.19 -32.13 1.23
CA THR A 572 -7.32 -31.49 2.23
C THR A 572 -8.15 -31.11 3.44
N LEU A 573 -7.70 -31.52 4.62
CA LEU A 573 -8.10 -30.97 5.92
C LEU A 573 -6.97 -30.07 6.40
N GLN A 574 -7.21 -28.77 6.60
CA GLN A 574 -6.20 -27.88 7.19
C GLN A 574 -6.76 -27.05 8.34
N TYR A 575 -5.85 -26.54 9.16
CA TYR A 575 -6.09 -25.49 10.14
C TYR A 575 -4.98 -24.46 10.00
N ALA A 576 -5.32 -23.21 9.76
CA ALA A 576 -4.39 -22.10 9.65
C ALA A 576 -4.67 -21.05 10.74
N ASP A 577 -3.76 -20.90 11.70
CA ASP A 577 -3.87 -19.97 12.83
C ASP A 577 -2.64 -19.05 12.88
N GLY A 578 -2.80 -17.77 13.21
CA GLY A 578 -1.69 -16.82 13.36
C GLY A 578 -2.13 -15.51 13.99
N THR A 579 -1.17 -14.60 14.23
CA THR A 579 -1.44 -13.33 14.92
C THR A 579 -1.98 -12.24 13.99
N GLY A 580 -1.82 -12.39 12.67
CA GLY A 580 -2.39 -11.54 11.64
C GLY A 580 -2.56 -12.29 10.29
N SER A 581 -3.56 -11.90 9.50
CA SER A 581 -3.81 -12.44 8.15
C SER A 581 -3.08 -11.68 7.04
N GLY A 582 -2.23 -10.72 7.40
CA GLY A 582 -1.51 -9.85 6.49
C GLY A 582 -1.03 -8.56 7.16
N PRO A 583 -0.26 -7.72 6.45
CA PRO A 583 0.52 -6.62 7.05
C PRO A 583 -0.25 -5.46 7.67
N THR A 584 -1.57 -5.46 7.55
CA THR A 584 -2.46 -4.43 8.10
C THR A 584 -3.46 -4.99 9.10
N SER A 585 -3.29 -6.25 9.51
CA SER A 585 -4.23 -6.92 10.42
C SER A 585 -4.24 -6.27 11.80
N GLY A 586 -3.10 -5.71 12.22
CA GLY A 586 -2.94 -5.02 13.49
C GLY A 586 -3.53 -3.62 13.58
N ILE A 587 -3.97 -2.95 12.49
CA ILE A 587 -4.36 -1.51 12.51
C ILE A 587 -5.30 -1.14 13.66
N ASN A 588 -6.38 -1.91 13.84
CA ASN A 588 -7.40 -1.61 14.84
C ASN A 588 -6.94 -1.90 16.27
N LEU A 589 -6.03 -2.86 16.46
CA LEU A 589 -5.44 -3.17 17.76
C LEU A 589 -4.37 -2.12 18.11
N ALA A 590 -3.61 -1.69 17.11
CA ALA A 590 -2.56 -0.72 17.21
C ALA A 590 -3.12 0.69 17.55
N GLY A 591 -4.30 1.03 17.01
CA GLY A 591 -5.00 2.28 17.35
C GLY A 591 -5.57 2.35 18.77
N SER A 592 -5.51 1.27 19.57
CA SER A 592 -6.13 1.21 20.91
C SER A 592 -5.24 1.73 22.05
N GLY A 593 -3.97 2.04 21.77
CA GLY A 593 -3.00 2.46 22.78
C GLY A 593 -2.64 1.37 23.80
N GLN A 594 -3.00 0.12 23.52
CA GLN A 594 -2.62 -1.06 24.30
C GLN A 594 -1.46 -1.78 23.60
N PRO A 595 -0.54 -2.44 24.34
CA PRO A 595 0.51 -3.24 23.74
C PRO A 595 -0.07 -4.28 22.77
N SER A 596 0.55 -4.45 21.60
CA SER A 596 0.12 -5.43 20.59
C SER A 596 -0.03 -6.82 21.22
N LEU A 597 -1.26 -7.31 21.33
CA LEU A 597 -1.58 -8.63 21.86
C LEU A 597 -1.47 -9.67 20.73
N GLU A 598 -0.39 -10.45 20.75
CA GLU A 598 -0.11 -11.53 19.81
C GLU A 598 -0.89 -12.81 20.20
N VAL A 599 -2.21 -12.82 19.97
CA VAL A 599 -3.06 -14.00 20.19
C VAL A 599 -3.35 -14.70 18.85
N PRO A 600 -2.97 -15.97 18.66
CA PRO A 600 -3.30 -16.70 17.43
C PRO A 600 -4.83 -16.78 17.21
N GLN A 601 -5.27 -16.37 16.02
CA GLN A 601 -6.64 -16.45 15.51
C GLN A 601 -6.65 -17.17 14.15
N PRO A 602 -7.81 -17.69 13.69
CA PRO A 602 -7.90 -18.25 12.35
C PRO A 602 -7.45 -17.24 11.28
N LEU A 603 -6.59 -17.68 10.37
CA LEU A 603 -6.12 -16.85 9.26
C LEU A 603 -7.20 -16.78 8.18
N ALA A 604 -7.19 -15.72 7.36
CA ALA A 604 -8.18 -15.53 6.30
C ALA A 604 -8.16 -16.66 5.24
N ASN A 605 -7.05 -17.38 5.14
CA ASN A 605 -6.87 -18.55 4.27
C ASN A 605 -7.18 -19.89 4.97
N ASP A 606 -7.73 -19.90 6.20
CA ASP A 606 -8.17 -21.11 6.91
C ASP A 606 -9.41 -21.74 6.26
N GLN A 607 -9.22 -22.43 5.14
CA GLN A 607 -10.27 -23.26 4.55
C GLN A 607 -10.13 -24.70 5.03
N ARG A 608 -10.93 -25.07 6.04
CA ARG A 608 -10.78 -26.36 6.73
C ARG A 608 -10.92 -27.59 5.84
N HIS A 609 -11.89 -27.60 4.92
CA HIS A 609 -12.10 -28.73 4.03
C HIS A 609 -12.05 -28.26 2.58
N THR A 610 -11.21 -28.89 1.77
CA THR A 610 -11.15 -28.63 0.32
C THR A 610 -11.15 -29.95 -0.43
N PHE A 611 -12.00 -30.05 -1.46
CA PHE A 611 -12.17 -31.20 -2.33
C PHE A 611 -11.94 -30.77 -3.77
N ASN A 612 -11.14 -31.53 -4.52
CA ASN A 612 -11.00 -31.39 -5.97
C ASN A 612 -11.12 -32.77 -6.61
N ILE A 613 -12.03 -32.91 -7.56
CA ILE A 613 -12.32 -34.17 -8.24
C ILE A 613 -12.33 -33.92 -9.73
N ASP A 614 -11.45 -34.58 -10.45
CA ASP A 614 -11.40 -34.54 -11.90
C ASP A 614 -11.72 -35.92 -12.44
N ILE A 615 -12.76 -36.00 -13.26
CA ILE A 615 -13.19 -37.23 -13.92
C ILE A 615 -13.14 -36.98 -15.41
N ASP A 616 -12.34 -37.78 -16.10
CA ASP A 616 -12.13 -37.65 -17.52
C ASP A 616 -12.57 -38.93 -18.24
N TYR A 617 -13.53 -38.80 -19.16
CA TYR A 617 -14.03 -39.89 -19.97
C TYR A 617 -13.77 -39.61 -21.45
N HIS A 618 -12.90 -40.38 -22.11
CA HIS A 618 -12.74 -40.32 -23.58
C HIS A 618 -12.75 -41.70 -24.21
N TYR A 619 -13.37 -41.79 -25.38
CA TYR A 619 -13.25 -42.94 -26.23
C TYR A 619 -11.91 -42.95 -26.95
N GLY A 620 -11.29 -44.13 -27.01
CA GLY A 620 -10.07 -44.34 -27.79
C GLY A 620 -10.24 -44.09 -29.29
N SER A 621 -9.12 -43.87 -29.98
CA SER A 621 -9.11 -43.64 -31.44
C SER A 621 -9.51 -44.89 -32.24
N GLY A 622 -9.37 -46.08 -31.65
CA GLY A 622 -9.50 -47.36 -32.33
C GLY A 622 -8.25 -47.76 -33.14
N ILE A 623 -7.12 -47.05 -32.96
CA ILE A 623 -5.85 -47.29 -33.67
C ILE A 623 -4.79 -47.78 -32.67
N GLY A 624 -4.01 -48.80 -33.05
CA GLY A 624 -2.98 -49.39 -32.19
C GLY A 624 -3.57 -49.98 -30.91
N ASP A 625 -2.95 -49.68 -29.77
CA ASP A 625 -3.41 -50.13 -28.45
C ASP A 625 -4.59 -49.32 -27.90
N ASN A 626 -4.98 -48.22 -28.56
CA ASN A 626 -6.06 -47.33 -28.13
C ASN A 626 -7.44 -47.84 -28.59
N LYS A 627 -7.95 -48.87 -27.91
CA LYS A 627 -9.19 -49.56 -28.29
C LYS A 627 -10.42 -48.66 -28.20
N TYR A 628 -11.18 -48.57 -29.30
CA TYR A 628 -12.48 -47.92 -29.29
C TYR A 628 -13.55 -48.88 -28.74
N THR A 629 -14.26 -48.45 -27.70
CA THR A 629 -15.31 -49.23 -27.01
C THR A 629 -16.70 -48.61 -27.15
N GLY A 630 -16.84 -47.60 -28.00
CA GLY A 630 -18.11 -46.89 -28.22
C GLY A 630 -18.96 -47.47 -29.37
N PRO A 631 -20.10 -46.82 -29.67
CA PRO A 631 -20.98 -47.18 -30.77
C PRO A 631 -20.27 -47.14 -32.15
N VAL A 632 -20.45 -48.20 -32.92
CA VAL A 632 -19.96 -48.30 -34.31
C VAL A 632 -21.14 -48.22 -35.26
N TRP A 633 -21.04 -47.37 -36.28
CA TRP A 633 -22.02 -47.29 -37.35
C TRP A 633 -21.46 -47.89 -38.64
N THR A 634 -22.09 -48.96 -39.12
CA THR A 634 -21.79 -49.54 -40.44
C THR A 634 -22.57 -48.82 -41.54
N THR A 635 -21.86 -48.27 -42.52
CA THR A 635 -22.48 -47.62 -43.69
C THR A 635 -23.15 -48.65 -44.61
N LYS A 636 -24.00 -48.19 -45.53
CA LYS A 636 -24.59 -49.04 -46.59
C LYS A 636 -23.54 -49.73 -47.49
N SER A 637 -22.31 -49.21 -47.52
CA SER A 637 -21.17 -49.81 -48.23
C SER A 637 -20.37 -50.80 -47.39
N GLY A 638 -20.82 -51.14 -46.17
CA GLY A 638 -20.14 -52.08 -45.27
C GLY A 638 -18.98 -51.49 -44.47
N LYS A 639 -18.74 -50.16 -44.52
CA LYS A 639 -17.65 -49.50 -43.80
C LYS A 639 -18.08 -49.19 -42.36
N ASN A 640 -17.28 -49.60 -41.38
CA ASN A 640 -17.50 -49.25 -39.97
C ASN A 640 -16.95 -47.86 -39.64
N ILE A 641 -17.74 -47.05 -38.94
CA ILE A 641 -17.38 -45.72 -38.45
C ILE A 641 -17.48 -45.71 -36.92
N ASN A 642 -16.38 -45.41 -36.25
CA ASN A 642 -16.33 -45.20 -34.81
C ASN A 642 -16.88 -43.80 -34.50
N VAL A 643 -18.17 -43.73 -34.15
CA VAL A 643 -18.93 -42.47 -34.09
C VAL A 643 -18.29 -41.44 -33.15
N PHE A 644 -17.79 -41.89 -32.00
CA PHE A 644 -17.22 -41.04 -30.95
C PHE A 644 -15.72 -41.24 -30.75
N ALA A 645 -15.00 -41.78 -31.74
CA ALA A 645 -13.54 -41.88 -31.62
C ALA A 645 -12.93 -40.51 -31.32
N ASN A 646 -12.01 -40.47 -30.35
CA ASN A 646 -11.37 -39.25 -29.83
C ASN A 646 -12.35 -38.19 -29.30
N ALA A 647 -13.57 -38.58 -28.94
CA ALA A 647 -14.50 -37.72 -28.25
C ALA A 647 -14.54 -38.06 -26.77
N GLY A 648 -14.71 -37.05 -25.94
CA GLY A 648 -14.83 -37.24 -24.51
C GLY A 648 -15.40 -36.05 -23.78
N CYS A 649 -15.49 -36.23 -22.46
CA CYS A 649 -16.03 -35.30 -21.51
C CYS A 649 -15.15 -35.34 -20.26
N ASN A 650 -14.64 -34.18 -19.90
CA ASN A 650 -13.98 -33.93 -18.63
C ASN A 650 -14.96 -33.21 -17.70
N LEU A 651 -15.01 -33.64 -16.45
CA LEU A 651 -15.80 -33.03 -15.38
C LEU A 651 -14.87 -32.73 -14.21
N SER A 652 -14.79 -31.46 -13.83
CA SER A 652 -14.02 -31.00 -12.68
C SER A 652 -14.98 -30.49 -11.61
N PHE A 653 -14.95 -31.08 -10.42
CA PHE A 653 -15.69 -30.64 -9.24
C PHE A 653 -14.70 -30.09 -8.22
N SER A 654 -14.96 -28.89 -7.73
CA SER A 654 -14.25 -28.30 -6.60
C SER A 654 -15.26 -27.92 -5.52
N ALA A 655 -14.95 -28.19 -4.25
CA ALA A 655 -15.74 -27.73 -3.13
C ALA A 655 -14.84 -27.36 -1.96
N GLY A 656 -15.23 -26.32 -1.23
CA GLY A 656 -14.51 -25.84 -0.07
C GLY A 656 -15.48 -25.42 1.03
N SER A 657 -15.12 -25.69 2.28
CA SER A 657 -15.78 -25.02 3.40
C SER A 657 -15.58 -23.50 3.30
N GLY A 658 -16.41 -22.71 3.99
CA GLY A 658 -16.19 -21.27 4.03
C GLY A 658 -14.82 -20.91 4.59
N THR A 659 -14.27 -19.80 4.12
CA THR A 659 -13.11 -19.14 4.73
C THR A 659 -13.58 -18.22 5.86
N PRO A 660 -12.71 -17.85 6.81
CA PRO A 660 -13.08 -16.96 7.90
C PRO A 660 -13.34 -15.53 7.45
N TYR A 661 -14.18 -14.83 8.21
CA TYR A 661 -14.34 -13.38 8.16
C TYR A 661 -14.59 -12.83 9.57
N THR A 662 -14.41 -11.52 9.72
CA THR A 662 -14.59 -10.85 11.00
C THR A 662 -15.99 -10.23 11.08
N ALA A 663 -16.85 -10.74 11.96
CA ALA A 663 -18.19 -10.21 12.15
C ALA A 663 -18.19 -8.93 12.99
N GLN A 664 -19.09 -8.00 12.67
CA GLN A 664 -19.26 -6.74 13.42
C GLN A 664 -20.69 -6.59 13.98
N ASN A 665 -20.81 -5.78 15.03
CA ASN A 665 -22.03 -5.57 15.81
C ASN A 665 -22.81 -4.31 15.39
N ASN A 666 -22.14 -3.33 14.78
CA ASN A 666 -22.76 -2.11 14.29
C ASN A 666 -22.77 -2.06 12.76
N ALA A 667 -23.81 -1.45 12.17
CA ALA A 667 -23.80 -1.10 10.76
C ALA A 667 -22.86 0.09 10.55
N THR A 668 -22.12 0.08 9.45
CA THR A 668 -21.17 1.13 9.06
C THR A 668 -21.43 1.53 7.60
N PRO A 669 -21.19 2.79 7.21
CA PRO A 669 -21.42 3.26 5.84
C PRO A 669 -20.29 2.80 4.91
N ASN A 670 -20.21 1.50 4.62
CA ASN A 670 -19.07 0.87 3.95
C ASN A 670 -18.76 1.43 2.54
N ASN A 671 -19.72 2.13 1.93
CA ASN A 671 -19.60 2.67 0.59
C ASN A 671 -19.39 4.20 0.56
N GLU A 672 -19.37 4.86 1.72
CA GLU A 672 -19.10 6.30 1.81
C GLU A 672 -17.59 6.56 1.94
N ILE A 673 -17.06 7.33 1.01
CA ILE A 673 -15.67 7.75 0.91
C ILE A 673 -15.39 8.80 2.00
N GLY A 674 -14.36 8.56 2.81
CA GLY A 674 -13.90 9.51 3.82
C GLY A 674 -14.75 9.58 5.08
N VAL A 675 -15.74 8.69 5.24
CA VAL A 675 -16.54 8.55 6.47
C VAL A 675 -16.00 7.37 7.26
N VAL A 676 -15.42 7.64 8.44
CA VAL A 676 -14.85 6.61 9.30
C VAL A 676 -15.76 6.40 10.50
N GLU A 677 -16.36 5.22 10.61
CA GLU A 677 -17.01 4.76 11.83
C GLU A 677 -16.22 3.62 12.46
N HIS A 678 -16.17 3.61 13.80
CA HIS A 678 -15.48 2.54 14.53
C HIS A 678 -16.26 1.23 14.45
N ILE A 679 -15.58 0.19 13.99
CA ILE A 679 -16.10 -1.18 13.94
C ILE A 679 -16.12 -1.77 15.35
N GLN A 680 -17.28 -2.27 15.78
CA GLN A 680 -17.43 -3.03 17.02
C GLN A 680 -17.48 -4.52 16.68
N LEU A 681 -16.51 -5.30 17.14
CA LEU A 681 -16.39 -6.72 16.79
C LEU A 681 -17.42 -7.59 17.51
N VAL A 682 -17.88 -8.66 16.84
CA VAL A 682 -18.62 -9.77 17.45
C VAL A 682 -17.68 -10.98 17.52
N GLY A 683 -17.30 -11.37 18.74
CA GLY A 683 -16.35 -12.48 18.94
C GLY A 683 -14.91 -12.06 18.68
N SER A 684 -14.12 -12.92 18.03
CA SER A 684 -12.73 -12.64 17.66
C SER A 684 -12.59 -12.30 16.18
N ILE A 685 -11.46 -11.69 15.84
CA ILE A 685 -11.04 -11.53 14.44
C ILE A 685 -11.08 -12.90 13.77
N ASN A 686 -11.70 -12.97 12.59
CA ASN A 686 -11.88 -14.20 11.81
C ASN A 686 -12.62 -15.33 12.57
N GLY A 687 -13.47 -14.98 13.54
CA GLY A 687 -14.25 -15.94 14.31
C GLY A 687 -15.49 -16.50 13.59
N ALA A 688 -15.94 -15.86 12.51
CA ALA A 688 -17.08 -16.29 11.70
C ALA A 688 -16.62 -16.89 10.36
N TYR A 689 -17.46 -17.71 9.71
CA TYR A 689 -17.11 -18.41 8.47
C TYR A 689 -18.13 -18.14 7.38
N LEU A 690 -17.65 -17.97 6.14
CA LEU A 690 -18.50 -17.88 4.95
C LEU A 690 -19.27 -19.20 4.70
N PRO A 691 -20.28 -19.19 3.82
CA PRO A 691 -20.91 -20.42 3.36
C PRO A 691 -19.94 -21.33 2.59
N TRP A 692 -20.29 -22.62 2.47
CA TRP A 692 -19.58 -23.54 1.58
C TRP A 692 -19.66 -23.07 0.13
N GLN A 693 -18.57 -23.25 -0.60
CA GLN A 693 -18.48 -22.96 -2.03
C GLN A 693 -18.29 -24.26 -2.80
N TYR A 694 -18.94 -24.39 -3.95
CA TYR A 694 -18.76 -25.54 -4.84
C TYR A 694 -18.97 -25.17 -6.29
N ARG A 695 -18.16 -25.74 -7.17
CA ARG A 695 -18.17 -25.45 -8.61
C ARG A 695 -17.98 -26.74 -9.39
N VAL A 696 -18.80 -26.90 -10.41
CA VAL A 696 -18.69 -27.98 -11.39
C VAL A 696 -18.36 -27.35 -12.73
N ASP A 697 -17.26 -27.75 -13.33
CA ASP A 697 -16.89 -27.40 -14.69
C ASP A 697 -16.95 -28.65 -15.58
N MET A 698 -17.28 -28.45 -16.85
CA MET A 698 -17.37 -29.52 -17.83
C MET A 698 -16.70 -29.09 -19.12
N ARG A 699 -15.90 -29.96 -19.72
CA ARG A 699 -15.37 -29.79 -21.07
C ARG A 699 -15.71 -31.01 -21.91
N ILE A 700 -16.51 -30.81 -22.95
CA ILE A 700 -16.80 -31.83 -23.96
C ILE A 700 -15.94 -31.53 -25.17
N ASP A 701 -15.20 -32.51 -25.68
CA ASP A 701 -14.36 -32.31 -26.85
C ASP A 701 -14.38 -33.49 -27.81
N LYS A 702 -14.02 -33.20 -29.06
CA LYS A 702 -13.79 -34.21 -30.09
C LYS A 702 -12.60 -33.82 -30.94
N ALA A 703 -11.63 -34.71 -31.01
CA ALA A 703 -10.46 -34.54 -31.85
C ALA A 703 -10.63 -35.24 -33.21
N ILE A 704 -10.44 -34.48 -34.27
CA ILE A 704 -10.57 -34.93 -35.66
C ILE A 704 -9.17 -34.95 -36.26
N PRO A 705 -8.58 -36.14 -36.51
CA PRO A 705 -7.30 -36.22 -37.20
C PRO A 705 -7.49 -35.77 -38.65
N VAL A 706 -6.60 -34.90 -39.12
CA VAL A 706 -6.56 -34.36 -40.47
C VAL A 706 -5.19 -34.66 -41.06
N THR A 707 -5.16 -35.28 -42.23
CA THR A 707 -3.92 -35.50 -42.97
C THR A 707 -3.90 -34.55 -44.15
N ILE A 708 -2.94 -33.62 -44.14
CA ILE A 708 -2.69 -32.69 -45.23
C ILE A 708 -1.61 -33.31 -46.10
N ASN A 709 -1.99 -33.81 -47.27
CA ASN A 709 -1.02 -34.30 -48.25
C ASN A 709 -0.51 -33.10 -49.06
N PRO A 710 0.80 -32.81 -49.03
CA PRO A 710 1.36 -31.77 -49.88
C PRO A 710 1.43 -32.20 -51.35
N SER A 711 1.81 -31.26 -52.22
CA SER A 711 2.06 -31.53 -53.64
C SER A 711 3.26 -32.47 -53.82
N LYS A 712 3.34 -33.18 -54.96
CA LYS A 712 4.33 -34.26 -55.22
C LYS A 712 5.76 -33.93 -54.71
N GLY A 713 6.21 -34.66 -53.70
CA GLY A 713 7.60 -34.66 -53.22
C GLY A 713 7.79 -34.40 -51.72
N GLU A 714 6.74 -34.02 -50.99
CA GLU A 714 6.79 -33.74 -49.54
C GLU A 714 6.01 -34.79 -48.72
N ASP A 715 6.40 -34.99 -47.46
CA ASP A 715 5.73 -35.90 -46.52
C ASP A 715 4.38 -35.34 -46.04
N ALA A 716 3.39 -36.22 -45.84
CA ALA A 716 2.09 -35.81 -45.34
C ALA A 716 2.20 -35.18 -43.94
N THR A 717 1.59 -34.01 -43.75
CA THR A 717 1.48 -33.38 -42.43
C THR A 717 0.25 -33.95 -41.73
N HIS A 718 0.45 -34.53 -40.55
CA HIS A 718 -0.62 -35.06 -39.71
C HIS A 718 -0.94 -34.02 -38.63
N CYS A 719 -2.06 -33.33 -38.77
CA CYS A 719 -2.55 -32.40 -37.76
C CYS A 719 -3.84 -32.91 -37.12
N GLN A 720 -4.22 -32.32 -35.99
CA GLN A 720 -5.47 -32.64 -35.30
C GLN A 720 -6.25 -31.37 -35.03
N ILE A 721 -7.54 -31.37 -35.38
CA ILE A 721 -8.48 -30.32 -35.03
C ILE A 721 -9.29 -30.80 -33.83
N LYS A 722 -9.12 -30.18 -32.66
CA LYS A 722 -9.90 -30.48 -31.46
C LYS A 722 -10.98 -29.43 -31.27
N ILE A 723 -12.24 -29.81 -31.52
CA ILE A 723 -13.40 -28.94 -31.27
C ILE A 723 -13.87 -29.21 -29.84
N TYR A 724 -14.09 -28.17 -29.05
CA TYR A 724 -14.52 -28.31 -27.66
C TYR A 724 -15.61 -27.31 -27.27
N LEU A 725 -16.46 -27.75 -26.35
CA LEU A 725 -17.42 -26.94 -25.60
C LEU A 725 -17.02 -27.00 -24.12
N ALA A 726 -16.54 -25.89 -23.58
CA ALA A 726 -16.22 -25.75 -22.16
C ALA A 726 -17.34 -24.97 -21.48
N ILE A 727 -17.90 -25.54 -20.43
CA ILE A 727 -18.94 -24.96 -19.58
C ILE A 727 -18.34 -24.83 -18.18
N THR A 728 -18.00 -23.61 -17.79
CA THR A 728 -17.56 -23.34 -16.42
C THR A 728 -18.74 -22.95 -15.55
N ASN A 729 -18.76 -23.38 -14.29
CA ASN A 729 -19.91 -23.27 -13.40
C ASN A 729 -21.18 -23.85 -14.06
N LEU A 730 -21.11 -25.13 -14.46
CA LEU A 730 -22.16 -25.89 -15.12
C LEU A 730 -23.51 -25.79 -14.38
N LEU A 731 -23.51 -25.77 -13.05
CA LEU A 731 -24.75 -25.69 -12.26
C LEU A 731 -25.27 -24.25 -12.11
N ASN A 732 -24.51 -23.24 -12.55
CA ASN A 732 -24.77 -21.83 -12.30
C ASN A 732 -24.98 -21.54 -10.81
N THR A 733 -24.15 -22.17 -9.97
CA THR A 733 -24.14 -21.98 -8.52
C THR A 733 -23.61 -20.59 -8.21
N GLU A 734 -24.34 -19.86 -7.36
CA GLU A 734 -23.95 -18.55 -6.85
C GLU A 734 -23.09 -18.72 -5.59
N ASN A 735 -21.79 -18.89 -5.79
CA ASN A 735 -20.85 -19.01 -4.67
C ASN A 735 -20.55 -17.64 -4.08
N ILE A 736 -20.71 -17.51 -2.76
CA ILE A 736 -20.45 -16.28 -2.00
C ILE A 736 -18.97 -16.23 -1.64
N LEU A 737 -18.25 -15.26 -2.21
CA LEU A 737 -16.82 -15.01 -2.00
C LEU A 737 -16.54 -14.05 -0.85
N ASN A 738 -17.48 -13.15 -0.55
CA ASN A 738 -17.36 -12.20 0.56
C ASN A 738 -18.75 -11.75 1.05
N VAL A 739 -18.81 -11.17 2.25
CA VAL A 739 -20.04 -10.67 2.87
C VAL A 739 -19.79 -9.34 3.56
N TYR A 740 -20.86 -8.56 3.75
CA TYR A 740 -20.81 -7.42 4.66
C TYR A 740 -20.75 -7.91 6.11
N HIS A 741 -19.77 -7.39 6.85
CA HIS A 741 -19.41 -7.91 8.18
C HIS A 741 -20.56 -7.81 9.21
N PHE A 742 -21.46 -6.83 9.09
CA PHE A 742 -22.55 -6.61 10.06
C PHE A 742 -23.69 -7.61 9.86
N THR A 743 -24.08 -7.82 8.60
CA THR A 743 -25.25 -8.63 8.26
C THR A 743 -24.90 -10.08 7.96
N GLY A 744 -23.62 -10.37 7.64
CA GLY A 744 -23.20 -11.65 7.07
C GLY A 744 -23.80 -11.92 5.68
N SER A 745 -24.39 -10.90 5.04
CA SER A 745 -25.02 -11.01 3.72
C SER A 745 -24.10 -10.47 2.63
N PRO A 746 -24.07 -11.09 1.44
CA PRO A 746 -23.34 -10.53 0.31
C PRO A 746 -24.04 -9.35 -0.38
N THR A 747 -25.30 -9.04 -0.04
CA THR A 747 -26.12 -8.08 -0.79
C THR A 747 -26.53 -6.83 -0.01
N THR A 748 -26.35 -6.81 1.31
CA THR A 748 -26.76 -5.67 2.14
C THR A 748 -25.82 -5.52 3.32
N ASP A 749 -25.40 -4.30 3.62
CA ASP A 749 -24.59 -3.95 4.78
C ASP A 749 -25.42 -3.53 5.99
N GLY A 750 -26.74 -3.44 5.85
CA GLY A 750 -27.68 -3.02 6.90
C GLY A 750 -27.66 -1.51 7.22
N TRP A 751 -26.87 -0.69 6.53
CA TRP A 751 -26.69 0.73 6.85
C TRP A 751 -27.99 1.53 6.72
N LEU A 752 -28.67 1.45 5.57
CA LEU A 752 -29.91 2.19 5.31
C LEU A 752 -31.04 1.86 6.30
N THR A 753 -31.01 0.65 6.88
CA THR A 753 -31.99 0.19 7.87
C THR A 753 -31.58 0.44 9.32
N SER A 754 -30.34 0.89 9.55
CA SER A 754 -29.85 1.23 10.88
C SER A 754 -30.43 2.56 11.38
N ALA A 755 -30.39 2.80 12.69
CA ALA A 755 -30.88 4.05 13.27
C ALA A 755 -30.07 5.27 12.75
N GLN A 756 -28.75 5.11 12.63
CA GLN A 756 -27.82 6.13 12.13
C GLN A 756 -28.04 6.41 10.64
N GLY A 757 -28.05 5.36 9.80
CA GLY A 757 -28.28 5.52 8.37
C GLY A 757 -29.65 6.11 8.05
N ALA A 758 -30.69 5.79 8.84
CA ALA A 758 -32.00 6.43 8.71
C ALA A 758 -31.97 7.93 9.01
N GLN A 759 -31.17 8.38 9.99
CA GLN A 759 -30.96 9.80 10.29
C GLN A 759 -30.21 10.51 9.15
N VAL A 760 -29.11 9.92 8.64
CA VAL A 760 -28.34 10.48 7.52
C VAL A 760 -29.21 10.59 6.25
N THR A 761 -29.99 9.55 5.96
CA THR A 761 -30.95 9.54 4.86
C THR A 761 -31.96 10.67 4.99
N ALA A 762 -32.52 10.87 6.19
CA ALA A 762 -33.51 11.93 6.44
C ALA A 762 -32.93 13.35 6.36
N GLN A 763 -31.64 13.52 6.67
CA GLN A 763 -30.93 14.81 6.61
C GLN A 763 -30.36 15.12 5.21
N SER A 764 -30.30 14.13 4.33
CA SER A 764 -29.82 14.29 2.95
C SER A 764 -30.73 15.22 2.15
N THR A 765 -30.16 16.01 1.23
CA THR A 765 -30.91 16.96 0.40
C THR A 765 -32.06 16.30 -0.37
N LEU A 766 -31.85 15.07 -0.83
CA LEU A 766 -32.89 14.24 -1.45
C LEU A 766 -32.82 12.81 -0.87
N PRO A 767 -33.64 12.48 0.15
CA PRO A 767 -33.58 11.19 0.86
C PRO A 767 -33.73 9.95 -0.04
N GLN A 768 -34.64 10.00 -1.01
CA GLN A 768 -34.81 8.92 -1.99
C GLN A 768 -33.56 8.79 -2.87
N GLY A 769 -33.00 9.93 -3.31
CA GLY A 769 -31.78 9.95 -4.13
C GLY A 769 -30.57 9.39 -3.39
N TYR A 770 -30.42 9.70 -2.10
CA TYR A 770 -29.40 9.08 -1.25
C TYR A 770 -29.56 7.57 -1.19
N SER A 771 -30.77 7.08 -0.86
CA SER A 771 -31.06 5.64 -0.81
C SER A 771 -30.78 4.94 -2.14
N ASP A 772 -31.17 5.53 -3.26
CA ASP A 772 -30.94 4.94 -4.59
C ASP A 772 -29.45 4.88 -4.94
N LEU A 773 -28.72 5.97 -4.71
CA LEU A 773 -27.27 6.04 -4.94
C LEU A 773 -26.49 5.08 -4.04
N TYR A 774 -26.90 4.96 -2.77
CA TYR A 774 -26.31 4.03 -1.81
C TYR A 774 -26.56 2.58 -2.24
N ASN A 775 -27.78 2.23 -2.66
CA ASN A 775 -28.10 0.90 -3.19
C ASN A 775 -27.35 0.56 -4.48
N ILE A 776 -26.99 1.55 -5.31
CA ILE A 776 -26.11 1.33 -6.47
C ILE A 776 -24.68 1.04 -5.99
N ALA A 777 -24.18 1.79 -5.00
CA ALA A 777 -22.84 1.62 -4.45
C ALA A 777 -22.68 0.28 -3.72
N LEU A 778 -23.76 -0.20 -3.08
CA LEU A 778 -23.84 -1.49 -2.40
C LEU A 778 -23.67 -2.70 -3.32
N LYS A 779 -23.88 -2.55 -4.63
CA LYS A 779 -23.73 -3.67 -5.56
C LYS A 779 -22.25 -3.99 -5.72
N GLN A 780 -21.84 -5.09 -5.10
CA GLN A 780 -20.47 -5.62 -5.17
C GLN A 780 -20.47 -6.96 -5.93
N PRO A 781 -20.39 -6.96 -7.27
CA PRO A 781 -20.32 -8.21 -8.05
C PRO A 781 -19.15 -9.11 -7.65
N SER A 782 -18.08 -8.53 -7.09
CA SER A 782 -16.91 -9.24 -6.57
C SER A 782 -17.21 -10.14 -5.37
N TYR A 783 -18.37 -9.98 -4.72
CA TYR A 783 -18.79 -10.84 -3.61
C TYR A 783 -19.34 -12.19 -4.08
N PHE A 784 -19.52 -12.36 -5.39
CA PHE A 784 -20.01 -13.58 -6.01
C PHE A 784 -19.00 -14.13 -7.01
N ALA A 785 -18.92 -15.46 -7.10
CA ALA A 785 -18.16 -16.10 -8.16
C ALA A 785 -18.80 -15.84 -9.53
N MET A 786 -17.99 -15.98 -10.59
CA MET A 786 -18.49 -15.82 -11.95
C MET A 786 -19.66 -16.79 -12.24
N PRO A 787 -20.71 -16.32 -12.93
CA PRO A 787 -21.84 -17.16 -13.31
C PRO A 787 -21.41 -18.21 -14.35
N ARG A 788 -22.35 -19.04 -14.82
CA ARG A 788 -22.10 -19.99 -15.90
C ARG A 788 -21.54 -19.28 -17.13
N GLN A 789 -20.43 -19.78 -17.66
CA GLN A 789 -19.88 -19.35 -18.94
C GLN A 789 -19.79 -20.55 -19.88
N ILE A 790 -20.12 -20.34 -21.15
CA ILE A 790 -20.13 -21.37 -22.18
C ILE A 790 -19.21 -20.90 -23.31
N ASN A 791 -18.12 -21.64 -23.53
CA ASN A 791 -17.10 -21.32 -24.50
C ASN A 791 -17.03 -22.44 -25.54
N LEU A 792 -17.29 -22.11 -26.80
CA LEU A 792 -17.05 -22.99 -27.95
C LEU A 792 -15.71 -22.60 -28.58
N GLY A 793 -14.81 -23.56 -28.77
CA GLY A 793 -13.52 -23.30 -29.38
C GLY A 793 -13.02 -24.45 -30.24
N ALA A 794 -11.95 -24.19 -30.98
CA ALA A 794 -11.21 -25.18 -31.74
C ALA A 794 -9.70 -24.96 -31.54
N GLU A 795 -8.98 -26.03 -31.24
CA GLU A 795 -7.52 -26.07 -31.15
C GLU A 795 -6.97 -26.80 -32.40
N PHE A 796 -5.87 -26.29 -32.95
CA PHE A 796 -5.17 -26.87 -34.09
C PHE A 796 -3.78 -27.30 -33.63
N ASP A 797 -3.56 -28.60 -33.53
CA ASP A 797 -2.26 -29.18 -33.21
C ASP A 797 -1.60 -29.65 -34.51
N PHE A 798 -0.43 -29.08 -34.82
CA PHE A 798 0.35 -29.36 -36.03
C PHE A 798 1.44 -30.41 -35.81
#